data_AF-F8A4F1-F1
#
_entry.id   AF-F8A4F1-F1
#
_cell.length_a   1.000
_cell.length_b   1.000
_cell.length_c   1.000
_cell.angle_alpha   90.00
_cell.angle_beta   90.00
_cell.angle_gamma   90.00
#
_symmetry.space_group_name_H-M   'P 1'
#
loop_
_entity.id
_entity.type
_entity.pdbx_description
1 polymer ?
#
loop_
_entity_poly.entity_id
_entity_poly.type
_entity_poly.pdbx_seq_one_letter_code
_entity_poly.pdbx_strand_id
1 'polypeptide(L)'
;MQQTRVRSALRVATVRAVERGDGNPNEQLRFWVWLIGAWAGEPLVAVADPDFVDVSFASLFPSATSTGIEPDPETPGRQPAPVLLLPRWGRLDERRSVADAPETREAHEAQLLEALTQAVPAERVGWLGPAAFLRSDSSARVRSWIARDWTVDLVVETNSHFSGVHPAFQLAFIAFRKRDEREPKLARYVGFRAEEAGPELRAEVHGLLRRAGGQTEHGYVLRVQPDASAGWGFDQNHPRHARSARDLESFGQATALGEVAELVLPRYRRGKGNCPNEECRVIEARGIGRDGSIDLDRCSTVKADPLADYSLRVGDVLVVELRRPADRLRVAVVRPEHLPASAGPNLIVVRPNADIDEHTRQFLVEYLRSRRAADLLDGLGGAGLHVNVARLGQLPVPIWDADLREAFAVADGARIQFSRWVDGSTALLREMFELPSASEAREHLMANGRILRQRLAAAEQIETLAFIVRTQYPHPVAYRWRAVEAEVSVGDPDRSIGAIRECFEVVECVIASFVLASAHSRGIELGAVAQLKRSFNSGVSGPSLGDWMQLVDESSSRAFRSLDDPLLHAILRYARDAATERRALKQLRDDWAHLRREPYRQRVEMSESALESLSRVLKSADFLTDYKLVHIVDTRWDSFSGVGRVVHRVLAGDHSVVPQSSITSSQLGIEVDSLYALGPFGDLLLLRPFLSGGRCGSCQAWHTFHPDRLTTDHGVLRSLEEGHTAVDPGLKRSLAYVGLA
;
A
#
# COMPACT_ATOMS: atom_id res chain seq x y z
N MET A 1 19.64 25.23 49.17
CA MET A 1 20.66 24.24 49.64
C MET A 1 21.95 24.50 48.89
N GLN A 2 23.06 24.52 49.62
CA GLN A 2 24.40 24.89 49.15
C GLN A 2 24.84 24.07 47.94
N GLN A 3 25.33 24.76 46.89
CA GLN A 3 26.03 24.16 45.77
C GLN A 3 27.40 23.67 46.25
N THR A 4 27.49 22.40 46.62
CA THR A 4 28.78 21.72 46.71
C THR A 4 29.21 21.40 45.28
N ARG A 5 29.97 22.30 44.65
CA ARG A 5 30.67 22.02 43.38
C ARG A 5 31.77 20.99 43.66
N VAL A 6 31.45 19.71 43.54
CA VAL A 6 32.46 18.67 43.35
C VAL A 6 32.90 18.80 41.89
N ARG A 7 34.07 19.40 41.66
CA ARG A 7 34.77 19.31 40.37
C ARG A 7 35.36 17.91 40.26
N SER A 8 34.63 16.97 39.70
CA SER A 8 35.21 15.73 39.17
C SER A 8 36.00 16.09 37.91
N ALA A 9 37.32 15.93 37.95
CA ALA A 9 38.17 16.16 36.78
C ALA A 9 37.95 15.02 35.76
N LEU A 10 37.45 15.34 34.56
CA LEU A 10 37.44 14.39 33.45
C LEU A 10 38.89 14.00 33.12
N ARG A 11 39.20 12.70 33.16
CA ARG A 11 40.47 12.19 32.65
C ARG A 11 40.33 11.92 31.15
N VAL A 12 41.15 12.60 30.38
CA VAL A 12 41.29 12.39 28.93
C VAL A 12 42.27 11.23 28.72
N ALA A 13 41.88 10.22 27.94
CA ALA A 13 42.80 9.19 27.45
C ALA A 13 42.91 9.31 25.92
N THR A 14 44.14 9.28 25.39
CA THR A 14 44.34 9.16 23.94
C THR A 14 44.31 7.69 23.57
N VAL A 15 43.44 7.33 22.63
CA VAL A 15 43.29 5.94 22.19
C VAL A 15 43.73 5.83 20.74
N ARG A 16 44.66 4.92 20.46
CA ARG A 16 44.99 4.46 19.10
C ARG A 16 44.21 3.19 18.80
N ALA A 17 43.48 3.14 17.70
CA ALA A 17 42.83 1.93 17.25
C ALA A 17 43.90 0.91 16.82
N VAL A 18 43.95 -0.26 17.48
CA VAL A 18 44.89 -1.34 17.11
C VAL A 18 44.08 -2.54 16.65
N GLU A 19 44.17 -2.87 15.36
CA GLU A 19 43.72 -4.17 14.85
C GLU A 19 44.74 -5.24 15.28
N ARG A 20 44.44 -6.04 16.32
CA ARG A 20 45.21 -7.26 16.63
C ARG A 20 44.52 -8.50 16.08
N GLY A 21 45.30 -9.30 15.35
CA GLY A 21 44.97 -10.67 14.98
C GLY A 21 44.97 -11.61 16.20
N ASP A 22 44.09 -12.61 16.10
CA ASP A 22 43.95 -13.85 16.88
C ASP A 22 43.81 -13.77 18.42
N GLY A 23 42.56 -13.97 18.87
CA GLY A 23 42.20 -14.17 20.28
C GLY A 23 40.73 -13.85 20.58
N ASN A 24 39.78 -14.59 19.99
CA ASN A 24 38.30 -14.52 20.09
C ASN A 24 37.66 -13.43 20.99
N PRO A 25 37.64 -12.14 20.59
CA PRO A 25 36.70 -11.15 21.11
C PRO A 25 35.50 -11.08 20.14
N ASN A 26 34.28 -11.06 20.70
CA ASN A 26 33.00 -10.97 19.97
C ASN A 26 33.08 -9.98 18.76
N GLU A 27 32.72 -10.41 17.55
CA GLU A 27 32.83 -9.62 16.31
C GLU A 27 32.13 -8.26 16.40
N GLN A 28 31.07 -8.17 17.20
CA GLN A 28 30.40 -6.91 17.52
C GLN A 28 31.33 -5.87 18.17
N LEU A 29 32.25 -6.28 19.05
CA LEU A 29 33.25 -5.39 19.66
C LEU A 29 34.21 -4.83 18.62
N ARG A 30 34.70 -5.71 17.74
CA ARG A 30 35.61 -5.33 16.64
C ARG A 30 34.94 -4.34 15.71
N PHE A 31 33.66 -4.54 15.42
CA PHE A 31 32.87 -3.59 14.64
C PHE A 31 32.78 -2.21 15.33
N TRP A 32 32.47 -2.15 16.62
CA TRP A 32 32.39 -0.87 17.34
C TRP A 32 33.72 -0.10 17.35
N VAL A 33 34.83 -0.79 17.61
CA VAL A 33 36.17 -0.20 17.61
C VAL A 33 36.52 0.34 16.22
N TRP A 34 36.28 -0.46 15.18
CA TRP A 34 36.50 -0.05 13.80
C TRP A 34 35.63 1.16 13.42
N LEU A 35 34.33 1.14 13.75
CA LEU A 35 33.38 2.20 13.42
C LEU A 35 33.79 3.53 14.04
N ILE A 36 34.14 3.51 15.33
CA ILE A 36 34.58 4.68 16.08
C ILE A 36 35.87 5.24 15.45
N GLY A 37 36.82 4.36 15.09
CA GLY A 37 38.05 4.77 14.40
C GLY A 37 37.79 5.39 13.02
N ALA A 38 36.93 4.75 12.21
CA ALA A 38 36.55 5.23 10.88
C ALA A 38 35.81 6.58 10.93
N TRP A 39 35.00 6.81 11.96
CA TRP A 39 34.31 8.08 12.18
C TRP A 39 35.26 9.19 12.69
N ALA A 40 36.14 8.86 13.64
CA ALA A 40 37.01 9.83 14.31
C ALA A 40 38.17 10.33 13.44
N GLY A 41 38.72 9.49 12.56
CA GLY A 41 39.79 9.88 11.64
C GLY A 41 41.16 10.17 12.28
N GLU A 42 41.42 9.61 13.48
CA GLU A 42 42.63 9.66 14.35
C GLU A 42 43.43 10.99 14.47
N PRO A 43 43.85 11.40 15.70
CA PRO A 43 43.70 10.70 16.99
C PRO A 43 42.38 11.02 17.74
N LEU A 44 41.80 9.99 18.39
CA LEU A 44 40.58 10.10 19.21
C LEU A 44 40.92 10.40 20.68
N VAL A 45 40.19 11.34 21.28
CA VAL A 45 40.19 11.58 22.71
C VAL A 45 39.00 10.84 23.34
N ALA A 46 39.27 9.78 24.09
CA ALA A 46 38.23 9.10 24.85
C ALA A 46 38.12 9.73 26.23
N VAL A 47 36.90 10.02 26.66
CA VAL A 47 36.63 10.51 28.00
C VAL A 47 35.79 9.47 28.74
N ALA A 48 36.44 8.83 29.71
CA ALA A 48 35.83 7.86 30.59
C ALA A 48 35.90 8.38 32.03
N ASP A 49 34.85 8.11 32.81
CA ASP A 49 34.78 8.47 34.22
C ASP A 49 35.74 7.58 35.04
N PRO A 50 36.62 8.16 35.88
CA PRO A 50 37.75 7.44 36.51
C PRO A 50 37.38 6.39 37.56
N ASP A 51 36.16 6.37 38.10
CA ASP A 51 35.85 5.56 39.29
C ASP A 51 35.34 4.12 39.01
N PHE A 52 35.16 3.69 37.76
CA PHE A 52 34.62 2.36 37.42
C PHE A 52 35.23 1.76 36.15
N VAL A 53 36.54 1.95 35.96
CA VAL A 53 37.31 1.19 34.96
C VAL A 53 37.46 -0.24 35.48
N ASP A 54 36.41 -1.04 35.37
CA ASP A 54 36.58 -2.47 35.51
C ASP A 54 35.67 -3.25 34.56
N VAL A 55 36.33 -4.12 33.79
CA VAL A 55 35.80 -5.20 32.96
C VAL A 55 35.45 -4.94 31.47
N SER A 56 34.96 -3.78 31.02
CA SER A 56 34.58 -3.60 29.58
C SER A 56 35.50 -2.69 28.74
N PHE A 57 35.96 -1.56 29.26
CA PHE A 57 36.68 -0.56 28.45
C PHE A 57 38.05 -1.06 27.96
N ALA A 58 38.79 -1.79 28.81
CA ALA A 58 40.06 -2.41 28.45
C ALA A 58 39.92 -3.46 27.34
N SER A 59 38.73 -4.07 27.19
CA SER A 59 38.44 -5.03 26.12
C SER A 59 38.12 -4.38 24.77
N LEU A 60 37.54 -3.17 24.80
CA LEU A 60 37.28 -2.37 23.60
C LEU A 60 38.56 -1.66 23.12
N PHE A 61 39.40 -1.17 24.04
CA PHE A 61 40.60 -0.40 23.71
C PHE A 61 41.80 -0.84 24.57
N PRO A 62 42.45 -1.98 24.24
CA PRO A 62 43.56 -2.53 25.04
C PRO A 62 44.82 -1.65 25.08
N SER A 63 44.93 -0.69 24.16
CA SER A 63 46.04 0.26 23.98
C SER A 63 45.80 1.63 24.63
N ALA A 64 44.68 1.83 25.33
CA ALA A 64 44.37 3.11 25.96
C ALA A 64 45.33 3.40 27.13
N THR A 65 46.20 4.40 26.97
CA THR A 65 47.02 4.91 28.07
C THR A 65 46.33 6.12 28.69
N SER A 66 46.06 6.08 30.00
CA SER A 66 45.58 7.26 30.71
C SER A 66 46.76 8.23 30.87
N THR A 67 46.87 9.21 29.98
CA THR A 67 47.78 10.34 30.14
C THR A 67 46.95 11.56 30.46
N GLY A 68 47.19 12.22 31.60
CA GLY A 68 46.59 13.53 31.86
C GLY A 68 47.06 14.50 30.77
N ILE A 69 46.22 14.73 29.77
CA ILE A 69 46.45 15.77 28.78
C ILE A 69 45.77 17.01 29.33
N GLU A 70 46.55 17.90 29.95
CA GLU A 70 46.15 19.30 30.00
C GLU A 70 46.19 19.82 28.55
N PRO A 71 45.11 20.44 28.05
CA PRO A 71 45.14 21.05 26.73
C PRO A 71 46.14 22.19 26.77
N ASP A 72 47.27 22.03 26.08
CA ASP A 72 48.24 23.10 25.84
C ASP A 72 47.56 24.19 24.98
N PRO A 73 47.26 25.39 25.53
CA PRO A 73 46.49 26.40 24.83
C PRO A 73 47.30 27.16 23.76
N GLU A 74 48.61 26.87 23.61
CA GLU A 74 49.52 27.72 22.82
C GLU A 74 49.94 27.16 21.46
N THR A 75 49.30 26.09 20.94
CA THR A 75 49.55 25.64 19.54
C THR A 75 48.44 26.09 18.58
N PRO A 76 48.51 27.30 17.98
CA PRO A 76 47.53 27.73 16.98
C PRO A 76 47.60 26.84 15.73
N GLY A 77 46.48 26.17 15.41
CA GLY A 77 46.31 25.39 14.17
C GLY A 77 45.99 23.90 14.35
N ARG A 78 45.95 23.36 15.57
CA ARG A 78 45.56 21.96 15.80
C ARG A 78 44.03 21.85 15.83
N GLN A 79 43.44 21.15 14.86
CA GLN A 79 42.01 20.83 14.89
C GLN A 79 41.67 20.09 16.19
N PRO A 80 40.56 20.45 16.86
CA PRO A 80 40.17 19.80 18.10
C PRO A 80 39.82 18.33 17.84
N ALA A 81 40.43 17.43 18.62
CA ALA A 81 40.23 16.01 18.47
C ALA A 81 38.76 15.62 18.78
N PRO A 82 38.19 14.62 18.08
CA PRO A 82 36.88 14.08 18.41
C PRO A 82 36.87 13.47 19.81
N VAL A 83 35.74 13.61 20.51
CA VAL A 83 35.52 13.10 21.87
C VAL A 83 34.59 11.90 21.85
N LEU A 84 34.95 10.78 22.50
CA LEU A 84 34.04 9.65 22.72
C LEU A 84 33.57 9.60 24.18
N LEU A 85 32.25 9.52 24.37
CA LEU A 85 31.56 9.42 25.65
C LEU A 85 30.99 8.02 25.85
N LEU A 86 31.33 7.40 26.99
CA LEU A 86 30.80 6.10 27.39
C LEU A 86 30.13 6.26 28.76
N PRO A 87 28.82 5.99 28.87
CA PRO A 87 28.12 6.03 30.15
C PRO A 87 28.61 4.90 31.07
N ARG A 88 28.38 5.06 32.37
CA ARG A 88 28.73 4.03 33.36
C ARG A 88 27.88 2.76 33.13
N TRP A 89 28.53 1.64 32.82
CA TRP A 89 27.92 0.32 32.67
C TRP A 89 28.36 -0.58 33.83
N GLY A 90 27.65 -0.53 34.96
CA GLY A 90 27.96 -1.34 36.14
C GLY A 90 26.84 -2.33 36.47
N ARG A 91 27.21 -3.49 37.04
CA ARG A 91 26.27 -4.28 37.85
C ARG A 91 25.86 -3.39 39.04
N LEU A 92 24.55 -3.23 39.25
CA LEU A 92 24.06 -2.76 40.55
C LEU A 92 24.60 -3.75 41.59
N ASP A 93 25.55 -3.31 42.42
CA ASP A 93 26.04 -4.11 43.54
C ASP A 93 24.84 -4.62 44.35
N GLU A 94 24.84 -5.90 44.72
CA GLU A 94 23.78 -6.60 45.45
C GLU A 94 23.42 -5.97 46.81
N ARG A 95 24.12 -4.90 47.22
CA ARG A 95 23.91 -4.17 48.47
C ARG A 95 23.12 -2.87 48.34
N ARG A 96 22.76 -2.40 47.13
CA ARG A 96 21.84 -1.26 46.97
C ARG A 96 20.42 -1.77 46.71
N SER A 97 19.52 -1.46 47.63
CA SER A 97 18.10 -1.79 47.53
C SER A 97 17.50 -1.24 46.23
N VAL A 98 16.67 -2.06 45.58
CA VAL A 98 15.93 -1.76 44.34
C VAL A 98 15.09 -0.47 44.43
N ALA A 99 14.82 0.03 45.64
CA ALA A 99 14.10 1.29 45.86
C ALA A 99 14.86 2.55 45.37
N ASP A 100 16.19 2.49 45.20
CA ASP A 100 17.03 3.63 44.76
C ASP A 100 17.44 3.55 43.26
N ALA A 101 16.90 2.58 42.50
CA ALA A 101 17.27 2.32 41.11
C ALA A 101 16.71 3.23 39.98
N PRO A 102 15.84 4.26 40.19
CA PRO A 102 15.41 5.14 39.08
C PRO A 102 16.55 5.99 38.48
N GLU A 103 17.68 6.13 39.17
CA GLU A 103 18.73 7.09 38.81
C GLU A 103 19.56 6.70 37.59
N THR A 104 19.50 5.47 37.06
CA THR A 104 20.46 5.02 36.03
C THR A 104 20.27 5.70 34.67
N ARG A 105 19.03 5.83 34.19
CA ARG A 105 18.74 6.50 32.92
C ARG A 105 18.95 8.01 33.00
N GLU A 106 18.41 8.63 34.04
CA GLU A 106 18.58 10.08 34.27
C GLU A 106 20.06 10.42 34.48
N ALA A 107 20.85 9.54 35.11
CA ALA A 107 22.29 9.70 35.22
C ALA A 107 23.01 9.59 33.87
N HIS A 108 22.65 8.64 33.00
CA HIS A 108 23.25 8.54 31.66
C HIS A 108 22.95 9.77 30.81
N GLU A 109 21.73 10.29 30.87
CA GLU A 109 21.31 11.50 30.17
C GLU A 109 22.00 12.75 30.75
N ALA A 110 22.09 12.87 32.08
CA ALA A 110 22.78 13.96 32.76
C ALA A 110 24.29 13.97 32.44
N GLN A 111 24.94 12.80 32.41
CA GLN A 111 26.34 12.65 32.02
C GLN A 111 26.58 13.08 30.57
N LEU A 112 25.68 12.68 29.65
CA LEU A 112 25.76 13.11 28.26
C LEU A 112 25.65 14.64 28.14
N LEU A 113 24.70 15.26 28.85
CA LEU A 113 24.52 16.72 28.86
C LEU A 113 25.74 17.45 29.45
N GLU A 114 26.25 16.98 30.59
CA GLU A 114 27.43 17.56 31.23
C GLU A 114 28.65 17.48 30.30
N ALA A 115 28.88 16.31 29.70
CA ALA A 115 30.00 16.10 28.80
C ALA A 115 29.88 16.94 27.52
N LEU A 116 28.70 17.06 26.92
CA LEU A 116 28.49 17.96 25.77
C LEU A 116 28.68 19.44 26.13
N THR A 117 28.34 19.82 27.36
CA THR A 117 28.57 21.18 27.87
C THR A 117 30.06 21.45 28.12
N GLN A 118 30.83 20.43 28.53
CA GLN A 118 32.26 20.57 28.80
C GLN A 118 33.13 20.38 27.55
N ALA A 119 32.64 19.66 26.55
CA ALA A 119 33.29 19.43 25.25
C ALA A 119 33.24 20.65 24.31
N VAL A 120 33.10 21.88 24.84
CA VAL A 120 33.00 23.14 24.08
C VAL A 120 34.02 23.31 22.95
N PRO A 121 35.30 22.92 23.10
CA PRO A 121 36.27 23.04 22.01
C PRO A 121 36.18 21.93 20.96
N ALA A 122 35.48 20.82 21.20
CA ALA A 122 35.37 19.71 20.26
C ALA A 122 34.35 20.00 19.13
N GLU A 123 34.73 19.71 17.89
CA GLU A 123 33.81 19.80 16.74
C GLU A 123 32.92 18.56 16.62
N ARG A 124 33.35 17.43 17.19
CA ARG A 124 32.71 16.11 17.05
C ARG A 124 32.69 15.36 18.38
N VAL A 125 31.53 14.79 18.73
CA VAL A 125 31.33 14.01 19.96
C VAL A 125 30.58 12.72 19.63
N GLY A 126 31.13 11.57 19.98
CA GLY A 126 30.47 10.27 19.89
C GLY A 126 29.93 9.85 21.26
N TRP A 127 28.77 9.19 21.30
CA TRP A 127 28.19 8.63 22.52
C TRP A 127 27.73 7.19 22.26
N LEU A 128 28.17 6.23 23.08
CA LEU A 128 27.73 4.83 22.99
C LEU A 128 26.86 4.50 24.21
N GLY A 129 25.55 4.39 24.04
CA GLY A 129 24.58 4.27 25.14
C GLY A 129 23.42 3.31 24.86
N PRO A 130 22.42 3.26 25.74
CA PRO A 130 21.19 2.51 25.51
C PRO A 130 20.40 3.10 24.33
N ALA A 131 19.95 2.27 23.39
CA ALA A 131 19.13 2.71 22.26
C ALA A 131 17.77 3.30 22.68
N ALA A 132 17.31 3.00 23.90
CA ALA A 132 16.10 3.59 24.47
C ALA A 132 16.12 5.13 24.49
N PHE A 133 17.31 5.76 24.63
CA PHE A 133 17.48 7.21 24.56
C PHE A 133 17.05 7.79 23.22
N LEU A 134 17.29 7.06 22.12
CA LEU A 134 16.92 7.50 20.77
C LEU A 134 15.41 7.59 20.60
N ARG A 135 14.67 6.69 21.25
CA ARG A 135 13.26 6.41 20.93
C ARG A 135 12.27 6.88 21.99
N SER A 136 12.69 7.10 23.23
CA SER A 136 11.77 7.34 24.34
C SER A 136 11.32 8.80 24.45
N ASP A 137 10.02 8.98 24.72
CA ASP A 137 9.42 10.31 24.92
C ASP A 137 10.01 11.06 26.12
N SER A 138 10.40 10.37 27.20
CA SER A 138 11.00 11.03 28.36
C SER A 138 12.40 11.60 28.09
N SER A 139 13.14 11.08 27.09
CA SER A 139 14.41 11.68 26.65
C SER A 139 14.21 12.81 25.63
N ALA A 140 12.98 13.11 25.20
CA ALA A 140 12.72 14.12 24.17
C ALA A 140 13.26 15.49 24.57
N ARG A 141 13.11 15.88 25.85
CA ARG A 141 13.66 17.14 26.37
C ARG A 141 15.19 17.22 26.24
N VAL A 142 15.88 16.12 26.55
CA VAL A 142 17.33 16.03 26.46
C VAL A 142 17.79 16.09 25.01
N ARG A 143 17.16 15.32 24.11
CA ARG A 143 17.44 15.40 22.67
C ARG A 143 17.19 16.80 22.11
N SER A 144 16.09 17.45 22.50
CA SER A 144 15.77 18.82 22.06
C SER A 144 16.77 19.84 22.59
N TRP A 145 17.33 19.64 23.78
CA TRP A 145 18.43 20.47 24.28
C TRP A 145 19.69 20.28 23.43
N ILE A 146 20.08 19.03 23.16
CA ILE A 146 21.26 18.71 22.35
C ILE A 146 21.13 19.31 20.94
N ALA A 147 19.95 19.21 20.33
CA ALA A 147 19.67 19.71 18.97
C ALA A 147 19.79 21.24 18.80
N ARG A 148 19.94 22.00 19.90
CA ARG A 148 20.17 23.45 19.84
C ARG A 148 21.54 23.75 19.26
N ASP A 149 22.56 23.09 19.81
CA ASP A 149 23.98 23.37 19.53
C ASP A 149 24.68 22.25 18.74
N TRP A 150 24.04 21.09 18.65
CA TRP A 150 24.58 19.89 18.00
C TRP A 150 23.65 19.35 16.92
N THR A 151 24.23 18.71 15.92
CA THR A 151 23.55 17.99 14.85
C THR A 151 23.93 16.50 14.92
N VAL A 152 23.01 15.63 14.53
CA VAL A 152 23.24 14.19 14.46
C VAL A 152 23.89 13.85 13.12
N ASP A 153 25.09 13.30 13.15
CA ASP A 153 25.89 12.93 11.96
C ASP A 153 25.75 11.44 11.64
N LEU A 154 25.73 10.58 12.66
CA LEU A 154 25.60 9.13 12.56
C LEU A 154 24.82 8.56 13.74
N VAL A 155 23.90 7.65 13.48
CA VAL A 155 23.24 6.78 14.45
C VAL A 155 23.47 5.34 14.03
N VAL A 156 23.98 4.53 14.94
CA VAL A 156 24.16 3.09 14.74
C VAL A 156 23.45 2.34 15.85
N GLU A 157 22.50 1.48 15.52
CA GLU A 157 21.74 0.67 16.48
C GLU A 157 21.96 -0.83 16.26
N THR A 158 22.07 -1.58 17.36
CA THR A 158 22.21 -3.04 17.32
C THR A 158 21.74 -3.69 18.63
N ASN A 159 21.35 -4.97 18.57
CA ASN A 159 21.10 -5.77 19.78
C ASN A 159 22.44 -6.16 20.44
N SER A 160 22.53 -6.06 21.76
CA SER A 160 23.76 -6.34 22.50
C SER A 160 23.97 -7.84 22.71
N HIS A 161 25.20 -8.31 22.48
CA HIS A 161 25.71 -9.60 22.96
C HIS A 161 26.89 -9.39 23.93
N PHE A 162 26.83 -8.36 24.79
CA PHE A 162 27.81 -8.23 25.86
C PHE A 162 27.59 -9.29 26.93
N SER A 163 28.67 -9.91 27.41
CA SER A 163 28.61 -10.85 28.54
C SER A 163 28.03 -10.14 29.77
N GLY A 164 26.99 -10.71 30.37
CA GLY A 164 26.29 -10.13 31.53
C GLY A 164 25.20 -9.09 31.21
N VAL A 165 24.93 -8.81 29.93
CA VAL A 165 23.81 -7.95 29.49
C VAL A 165 22.74 -8.83 28.84
N HIS A 166 21.46 -8.53 29.12
CA HIS A 166 20.34 -9.30 28.56
C HIS A 166 20.29 -9.16 27.02
N PRO A 167 20.06 -10.23 26.24
CA PRO A 167 20.06 -10.17 24.76
C PRO A 167 19.05 -9.20 24.13
N ALA A 168 17.98 -8.87 24.87
CA ALA A 168 17.00 -7.86 24.45
C ALA A 168 17.48 -6.41 24.64
N PHE A 169 18.63 -6.20 25.28
CA PHE A 169 19.20 -4.87 25.46
C PHE A 169 19.76 -4.36 24.13
N GLN A 170 19.35 -3.17 23.72
CA GLN A 170 19.80 -2.54 22.48
C GLN A 170 20.77 -1.40 22.77
N LEU A 171 21.84 -1.35 22.00
CA LEU A 171 22.87 -0.32 22.07
C LEU A 171 22.77 0.61 20.88
N ALA A 172 23.14 1.86 21.13
CA ALA A 172 23.24 2.89 20.12
C ALA A 172 24.58 3.62 20.21
N PHE A 173 25.24 3.81 19.08
CA PHE A 173 26.27 4.84 18.94
C PHE A 173 25.67 6.04 18.21
N ILE A 174 25.87 7.23 18.77
CA ILE A 174 25.44 8.49 18.18
C ILE A 174 26.67 9.38 18.02
N ALA A 175 26.92 9.82 16.80
CA ALA A 175 27.87 10.88 16.54
C ALA A 175 27.14 12.21 16.40
N PHE A 176 27.58 13.16 17.20
CA PHE A 176 27.20 14.57 17.16
C PHE A 176 28.29 15.39 16.50
N ARG A 177 27.87 16.40 15.76
CA ARG A 177 28.73 17.47 15.24
C ARG A 177 28.20 18.81 15.70
N LYS A 178 29.11 19.71 16.10
CA LYS A 178 28.74 21.07 16.47
C LYS A 178 28.05 21.74 15.28
N ARG A 179 26.94 22.42 15.54
CA ARG A 179 26.08 22.97 14.48
C ARG A 179 26.83 24.07 13.71
N ASP A 180 27.00 23.86 12.41
CA ASP A 180 27.45 24.87 11.45
C ASP A 180 26.36 25.07 10.38
N GLU A 181 25.98 26.33 10.13
CA GLU A 181 24.94 26.68 9.15
C GLU A 181 25.40 26.51 7.69
N ARG A 182 26.71 26.41 7.45
CA ARG A 182 27.30 26.30 6.11
C ARG A 182 27.41 24.87 5.61
N GLU A 183 27.33 23.87 6.49
CA GLU A 183 27.48 22.46 6.14
C GLU A 183 26.15 21.78 5.75
N PRO A 184 26.18 20.78 4.85
CA PRO A 184 25.00 20.01 4.51
C PRO A 184 24.51 19.19 5.72
N LYS A 185 23.22 19.32 6.01
CA LYS A 185 22.51 18.67 7.12
C LYS A 185 22.28 17.18 6.85
N LEU A 186 23.33 16.38 6.86
CA LEU A 186 23.26 14.93 6.67
C LEU A 186 23.15 14.19 8.00
N ALA A 187 22.28 13.19 8.07
CA ALA A 187 22.22 12.24 9.19
C ALA A 187 22.25 10.81 8.63
N ARG A 188 23.20 10.01 9.10
CA ARG A 188 23.42 8.64 8.64
C ARG A 188 22.89 7.65 9.66
N TYR A 189 22.31 6.57 9.18
CA TYR A 189 21.67 5.56 10.01
C TYR A 189 22.18 4.19 9.61
N VAL A 190 22.53 3.39 10.61
CA VAL A 190 22.92 1.99 10.45
C VAL A 190 22.20 1.15 11.51
N GLY A 191 21.59 0.05 11.11
CA GLY A 191 20.85 -0.86 11.96
C GLY A 191 21.17 -2.29 11.58
N PHE A 192 21.64 -3.09 12.53
CA PHE A 192 22.05 -4.48 12.27
C PHE A 192 21.94 -5.35 13.53
N ARG A 193 21.83 -6.66 13.35
CA ARG A 193 21.92 -7.65 14.41
C ARG A 193 23.38 -7.97 14.69
N ALA A 194 23.75 -8.22 15.94
CA ALA A 194 25.14 -8.47 16.33
C ALA A 194 25.83 -9.60 15.52
N GLU A 195 25.07 -10.60 15.09
CA GLU A 195 25.54 -11.72 14.25
C GLU A 195 25.96 -11.27 12.83
N GLU A 196 25.51 -10.10 12.39
CA GLU A 196 25.80 -9.50 11.08
C GLU A 196 27.05 -8.59 11.12
N ALA A 197 27.75 -8.51 12.26
CA ALA A 197 28.91 -7.62 12.51
C ALA A 197 30.21 -8.03 11.77
N GLY A 198 30.09 -8.55 10.55
CA GLY A 198 31.17 -9.05 9.72
C GLY A 198 31.90 -7.98 8.88
N PRO A 199 32.84 -8.40 8.00
CA PRO A 199 33.56 -7.51 7.10
C PRO A 199 32.66 -6.87 6.03
N GLU A 200 31.58 -7.54 5.62
CA GLU A 200 30.62 -7.03 4.61
C GLU A 200 29.89 -5.79 5.14
N LEU A 201 29.34 -5.87 6.36
CA LEU A 201 28.73 -4.72 7.03
C LEU A 201 29.71 -3.55 7.18
N ARG A 202 30.98 -3.82 7.51
CA ARG A 202 32.01 -2.77 7.58
C ARG A 202 32.23 -2.08 6.25
N ALA A 203 32.34 -2.82 5.15
CA ALA A 203 32.47 -2.25 3.82
C ALA A 203 31.25 -1.39 3.44
N GLU A 204 30.05 -1.87 3.77
CA GLU A 204 28.79 -1.15 3.54
C GLU A 204 28.73 0.16 4.33
N VAL A 205 28.99 0.11 5.64
CA VAL A 205 28.99 1.27 6.53
C VAL A 205 30.03 2.29 6.08
N HIS A 206 31.22 1.84 5.69
CA HIS A 206 32.26 2.72 5.14
C HIS A 206 31.82 3.43 3.86
N GLY A 207 31.12 2.71 2.98
CA GLY A 207 30.49 3.29 1.80
C GLY A 207 29.43 4.33 2.16
N LEU A 208 28.61 4.04 3.17
CA LEU A 208 27.54 4.92 3.64
C LEU A 208 28.06 6.21 4.28
N LEU A 209 29.16 6.15 5.05
CA LEU A 209 29.83 7.32 5.62
C LEU A 209 30.25 8.34 4.54
N ARG A 210 30.57 7.86 3.33
CA ARG A 210 31.01 8.70 2.20
C ARG A 210 29.88 9.17 1.28
N ARG A 211 28.66 8.66 1.42
CA ARG A 211 27.52 9.01 0.57
C ARG A 211 26.82 10.29 1.05
N ALA A 212 26.30 11.07 0.10
CA ALA A 212 25.44 12.23 0.35
C ALA A 212 23.93 11.90 0.27
N GLY A 213 23.58 10.62 0.14
CA GLY A 213 22.21 10.15 -0.02
C GLY A 213 22.14 8.68 -0.42
N GLY A 214 20.96 8.08 -0.28
CA GLY A 214 20.69 6.70 -0.68
C GLY A 214 20.45 5.76 0.51
N GLN A 215 20.18 4.50 0.18
CA GLN A 215 19.95 3.40 1.12
C GLN A 215 20.83 2.21 0.73
N THR A 216 21.17 1.40 1.71
CA THR A 216 21.83 0.10 1.61
C THR A 216 20.97 -0.92 2.36
N GLU A 217 21.45 -2.15 2.54
CA GLU A 217 20.70 -3.19 3.25
C GLU A 217 20.53 -2.86 4.74
N HIS A 218 21.61 -2.38 5.37
CA HIS A 218 21.70 -2.11 6.80
C HIS A 218 21.65 -0.62 7.14
N GLY A 219 21.50 0.29 6.16
CA GLY A 219 21.60 1.71 6.43
C GLY A 219 21.00 2.65 5.40
N TYR A 220 20.85 3.92 5.80
CA TYR A 220 20.42 4.99 4.90
C TYR A 220 20.97 6.36 5.31
N VAL A 221 20.90 7.32 4.38
CA VAL A 221 21.33 8.71 4.61
C VAL A 221 20.15 9.66 4.42
N LEU A 222 19.82 10.42 5.47
CA LEU A 222 18.88 11.53 5.41
C LEU A 222 19.61 12.83 5.07
N ARG A 223 18.98 13.64 4.22
CA ARG A 223 19.43 14.99 3.86
C ARG A 223 18.83 16.10 4.74
N VAL A 224 18.16 15.69 5.81
CA VAL A 224 17.51 16.55 6.80
C VAL A 224 17.87 16.00 8.18
N GLN A 225 18.06 16.89 9.14
CA GLN A 225 18.28 16.50 10.54
C GLN A 225 17.00 15.91 11.13
N PRO A 226 17.11 14.81 11.90
CA PRO A 226 15.94 14.17 12.51
C PRO A 226 15.33 15.05 13.61
N ASP A 227 14.01 14.99 13.75
CA ASP A 227 13.30 15.74 14.79
C ASP A 227 13.62 15.16 16.17
N ALA A 228 14.24 15.98 17.03
CA ALA A 228 14.59 15.61 18.38
C ALA A 228 13.38 15.22 19.25
N SER A 229 12.21 15.79 18.98
CA SER A 229 10.97 15.47 19.71
C SER A 229 10.41 14.11 19.29
N ALA A 230 10.48 13.77 18.00
CA ALA A 230 10.01 12.49 17.46
C ALA A 230 10.95 11.33 17.84
N GLY A 231 12.26 11.58 17.86
CA GLY A 231 13.27 10.57 18.18
C GLY A 231 14.33 10.43 17.09
N TRP A 232 15.45 9.83 17.45
CA TRP A 232 16.62 9.61 16.59
C TRP A 232 16.83 8.13 16.28
N GLY A 233 15.79 7.30 16.41
CA GLY A 233 15.90 5.87 16.14
C GLY A 233 16.03 5.55 14.65
N PHE A 234 16.73 4.47 14.33
CA PHE A 234 16.90 3.88 13.00
C PHE A 234 15.56 3.55 12.34
N ASP A 235 14.71 2.76 12.99
CA ASP A 235 13.43 2.41 12.38
C ASP A 235 12.54 3.65 12.22
N GLN A 236 12.50 4.52 13.23
CA GLN A 236 11.67 5.74 13.25
C GLN A 236 11.95 6.67 12.06
N ASN A 237 13.22 6.80 11.71
CA ASN A 237 13.68 7.74 10.70
C ASN A 237 13.86 7.07 9.32
N HIS A 238 13.49 5.80 9.16
CA HIS A 238 13.70 5.07 7.91
C HIS A 238 12.80 5.65 6.79
N PRO A 239 13.35 5.99 5.60
CA PRO A 239 12.58 6.61 4.50
C PRO A 239 11.37 5.83 4.03
N ARG A 240 11.35 4.51 4.29
CA ARG A 240 10.20 3.61 4.01
C ARG A 240 8.92 4.07 4.72
N HIS A 241 8.99 4.62 5.93
CA HIS A 241 7.80 5.03 6.67
C HIS A 241 7.20 6.30 6.06
N ALA A 242 8.04 7.28 5.70
CA ALA A 242 7.60 8.47 4.99
C ALA A 242 7.00 8.14 3.60
N ARG A 243 7.60 7.19 2.86
CA ARG A 243 7.01 6.68 1.61
C ARG A 243 5.66 6.01 1.86
N SER A 244 5.62 5.07 2.80
CA SER A 244 4.39 4.33 3.13
C SER A 244 3.26 5.25 3.60
N ALA A 245 3.57 6.32 4.33
CA ALA A 245 2.59 7.31 4.77
C ALA A 245 2.03 8.12 3.59
N ARG A 246 2.88 8.55 2.65
CA ARG A 246 2.42 9.22 1.41
C ARG A 246 1.64 8.27 0.51
N ASP A 247 2.06 7.01 0.43
CA ASP A 247 1.34 6.00 -0.34
C ASP A 247 -0.08 5.77 0.21
N LEU A 248 -0.39 6.11 1.47
CA LEU A 248 -1.77 6.06 1.97
C LEU A 248 -2.68 7.08 1.30
N GLU A 249 -2.13 8.19 0.80
CA GLU A 249 -2.88 9.19 0.04
C GLU A 249 -3.37 8.63 -1.32
N SER A 250 -2.87 7.46 -1.74
CA SER A 250 -3.43 6.76 -2.92
C SER A 250 -4.77 6.08 -2.66
N PHE A 251 -5.20 5.93 -1.40
CA PHE A 251 -6.54 5.47 -1.06
C PHE A 251 -7.54 6.63 -0.90
N GLY A 252 -7.11 7.88 -1.08
CA GLY A 252 -7.87 9.09 -0.79
C GLY A 252 -7.09 10.03 0.13
N GLN A 253 -7.69 10.50 1.22
CA GLN A 253 -6.99 11.35 2.17
C GLN A 253 -6.39 10.52 3.31
N ALA A 254 -5.29 10.99 3.91
CA ALA A 254 -4.77 10.39 5.14
C ALA A 254 -4.95 11.37 6.30
N THR A 255 -5.52 10.88 7.41
CA THR A 255 -5.71 11.64 8.65
C THR A 255 -5.11 10.88 9.83
N ALA A 256 -4.91 11.53 10.97
CA ALA A 256 -4.50 10.85 12.19
C ALA A 256 -5.70 10.07 12.80
N LEU A 257 -5.45 8.86 13.34
CA LEU A 257 -6.50 8.06 13.98
C LEU A 257 -7.26 8.83 15.07
N GLY A 258 -6.58 9.71 15.82
CA GLY A 258 -7.17 10.53 16.87
C GLY A 258 -8.14 11.61 16.37
N GLU A 259 -8.17 11.90 15.07
CA GLU A 259 -9.15 12.82 14.47
C GLU A 259 -10.47 12.09 14.14
N VAL A 260 -10.40 10.80 13.82
CA VAL A 260 -11.56 9.97 13.45
C VAL A 260 -12.09 9.10 14.60
N ALA A 261 -11.34 8.99 15.69
CA ALA A 261 -11.74 8.20 16.85
C ALA A 261 -11.19 8.77 18.16
N GLU A 262 -12.00 8.66 19.21
CA GLU A 262 -11.57 8.90 20.57
C GLU A 262 -10.76 7.69 21.08
N LEU A 263 -9.56 7.92 21.62
CA LEU A 263 -8.77 6.87 22.25
C LEU A 263 -8.91 6.92 23.77
N VAL A 264 -9.55 5.91 24.34
CA VAL A 264 -9.82 5.80 25.77
C VAL A 264 -8.90 4.75 26.40
N LEU A 265 -8.16 5.17 27.42
CA LEU A 265 -7.42 4.26 28.30
C LEU A 265 -8.35 3.78 29.43
N PRO A 266 -8.64 2.47 29.52
CA PRO A 266 -9.46 1.95 30.60
C PRO A 266 -8.73 2.14 31.94
N ARG A 267 -9.33 2.94 32.82
CA ARG A 267 -8.86 3.06 34.21
C ARG A 267 -9.60 2.07 35.09
N TYR A 268 -9.11 0.84 35.08
CA TYR A 268 -9.61 -0.19 35.97
C TYR A 268 -9.07 0.01 37.40
N ARG A 269 -9.94 0.37 38.36
CA ARG A 269 -9.64 0.25 39.79
C ARG A 269 -10.30 -1.01 40.33
N ARG A 270 -9.51 -1.99 40.80
CA ARG A 270 -10.07 -3.07 41.65
C ARG A 270 -10.62 -2.44 42.93
N GLY A 271 -11.94 -2.30 43.00
CA GLY A 271 -12.62 -1.96 44.24
C GLY A 271 -12.39 -3.08 45.26
N LYS A 272 -11.88 -2.73 46.45
CA LYS A 272 -11.85 -3.65 47.62
C LYS A 272 -13.19 -3.64 48.40
N GLY A 273 -14.29 -3.17 47.81
CA GLY A 273 -15.55 -2.93 48.51
C GLY A 273 -16.77 -3.48 47.78
N ASN A 274 -17.78 -3.84 48.57
CA ASN A 274 -19.11 -4.27 48.15
C ASN A 274 -19.74 -3.24 47.19
N CYS A 275 -19.60 -3.45 45.88
CA CYS A 275 -20.37 -2.72 44.88
C CYS A 275 -21.78 -3.32 44.79
N PRO A 276 -22.85 -2.51 44.71
CA PRO A 276 -24.21 -3.02 44.62
C PRO A 276 -24.48 -3.54 43.19
N ASN A 277 -24.45 -4.86 43.04
CA ASN A 277 -25.31 -5.67 42.17
C ASN A 277 -25.34 -5.54 40.63
N GLU A 278 -24.25 -5.20 39.93
CA GLU A 278 -24.12 -5.64 38.52
C GLU A 278 -22.76 -6.30 38.25
N GLU A 279 -22.80 -7.56 37.82
CA GLU A 279 -21.60 -8.28 37.37
C GLU A 279 -21.26 -7.79 35.96
N CYS A 280 -20.16 -7.03 35.84
CA CYS A 280 -19.68 -6.54 34.56
C CYS A 280 -18.53 -7.41 34.06
N ARG A 281 -18.57 -7.81 32.78
CA ARG A 281 -17.50 -8.59 32.16
C ARG A 281 -16.33 -7.67 31.84
N VAL A 282 -15.12 -8.08 32.21
CA VAL A 282 -13.89 -7.38 31.86
C VAL A 282 -13.20 -8.16 30.74
N ILE A 283 -13.15 -7.54 29.56
CA ILE A 283 -12.45 -8.10 28.41
C ILE A 283 -10.95 -7.83 28.59
N GLU A 284 -10.16 -8.89 28.65
CA GLU A 284 -8.71 -8.81 28.82
C GLU A 284 -7.98 -9.04 27.49
N ALA A 285 -6.73 -8.56 27.39
CA ALA A 285 -5.90 -8.73 26.20
C ALA A 285 -5.72 -10.19 25.74
N ARG A 286 -5.83 -11.17 26.65
CA ARG A 286 -5.78 -12.62 26.32
C ARG A 286 -7.05 -13.17 25.69
N GLY A 287 -8.18 -12.47 25.83
CA GLY A 287 -9.46 -12.82 25.22
C GLY A 287 -9.59 -12.33 23.77
N ILE A 288 -8.66 -11.50 23.30
CA ILE A 288 -8.67 -10.99 21.92
C ILE A 288 -7.96 -11.98 20.99
N GLY A 289 -8.67 -12.61 20.06
CA GLY A 289 -8.09 -13.50 19.05
C GLY A 289 -7.15 -12.79 18.06
N ARG A 290 -6.35 -13.56 17.31
CA ARG A 290 -5.56 -13.00 16.18
C ARG A 290 -6.41 -12.72 14.94
N ASP A 291 -7.53 -13.44 14.82
CA ASP A 291 -8.61 -13.22 13.87
C ASP A 291 -9.53 -12.06 14.28
N GLY A 292 -9.28 -11.47 15.46
CA GLY A 292 -10.06 -10.37 16.00
C GLY A 292 -11.41 -10.78 16.59
N SER A 293 -11.58 -12.06 16.90
CA SER A 293 -12.66 -12.56 17.75
C SER A 293 -12.47 -12.14 19.21
N ILE A 294 -13.55 -12.12 19.98
CA ILE A 294 -13.53 -11.92 21.43
C ILE A 294 -13.99 -13.22 22.09
N ASP A 295 -13.06 -13.89 22.76
CA ASP A 295 -13.32 -15.10 23.54
C ASP A 295 -13.88 -14.70 24.92
N LEU A 296 -15.19 -14.85 25.07
CA LEU A 296 -15.91 -14.51 26.29
C LEU A 296 -15.57 -15.45 27.46
N ASP A 297 -15.15 -16.69 27.20
CA ASP A 297 -14.81 -17.66 28.25
C ASP A 297 -13.49 -17.30 28.95
N ARG A 298 -12.67 -16.46 28.31
CA ARG A 298 -11.41 -15.93 28.85
C ARG A 298 -11.54 -14.56 29.51
N CYS A 299 -12.75 -14.02 29.57
CA CYS A 299 -13.02 -12.75 30.24
C CYS A 299 -13.15 -12.97 31.75
N SER A 300 -12.70 -12.00 32.56
CA SER A 300 -12.93 -12.02 33.99
C SER A 300 -14.26 -11.37 34.31
N THR A 301 -15.04 -11.94 35.24
CA THR A 301 -16.26 -11.30 35.74
C THR A 301 -15.92 -10.58 37.02
N VAL A 302 -16.24 -9.29 37.11
CA VAL A 302 -15.93 -8.48 38.30
C VAL A 302 -17.20 -7.75 38.74
N LYS A 303 -17.45 -7.77 40.05
CA LYS A 303 -18.41 -6.84 40.66
C LYS A 303 -17.73 -5.48 40.73
N ALA A 304 -18.02 -4.64 39.75
CA ALA A 304 -17.53 -3.28 39.69
C ALA A 304 -18.70 -2.37 39.38
N ASP A 305 -18.65 -1.14 39.86
CA ASP A 305 -19.40 -0.03 39.28
C ASP A 305 -18.56 0.48 38.10
N PRO A 306 -18.81 0.03 36.85
CA PRO A 306 -18.12 0.61 35.72
C PRO A 306 -18.51 2.09 35.69
N LEU A 307 -17.60 2.97 36.10
CA LEU A 307 -17.69 4.40 35.82
C LEU A 307 -18.24 4.56 34.39
N ALA A 308 -19.40 5.20 34.23
CA ALA A 308 -20.19 5.18 32.99
C ALA A 308 -19.35 5.48 31.73
N ASP A 309 -18.32 6.30 31.89
CA ASP A 309 -17.37 6.72 30.86
C ASP A 309 -16.46 5.59 30.31
N TYR A 310 -16.26 4.50 31.05
CA TYR A 310 -15.38 3.37 30.66
C TYR A 310 -16.14 2.10 30.26
N SER A 311 -17.47 2.16 30.21
CA SER A 311 -18.28 1.09 29.63
C SER A 311 -18.02 0.95 28.13
N LEU A 312 -17.91 -0.29 27.66
CA LEU A 312 -17.79 -0.58 26.23
C LEU A 312 -19.14 -0.39 25.55
N ARG A 313 -19.08 0.11 24.31
CA ARG A 313 -20.23 0.34 23.44
C ARG A 313 -20.13 -0.54 22.21
N VAL A 314 -21.27 -0.86 21.59
CA VAL A 314 -21.27 -1.52 20.29
C VAL A 314 -20.50 -0.66 19.29
N GLY A 315 -19.58 -1.27 18.55
CA GLY A 315 -18.71 -0.57 17.60
C GLY A 315 -17.39 -0.05 18.19
N ASP A 316 -17.18 -0.10 19.51
CA ASP A 316 -15.87 0.16 20.09
C ASP A 316 -14.83 -0.85 19.55
N VAL A 317 -13.64 -0.36 19.21
CA VAL A 317 -12.55 -1.16 18.66
C VAL A 317 -11.47 -1.34 19.73
N LEU A 318 -11.22 -2.58 20.15
CA LEU A 318 -10.26 -2.92 21.18
C LEU A 318 -8.90 -3.23 20.55
N VAL A 319 -7.87 -2.47 20.93
CA VAL A 319 -6.47 -2.69 20.49
C VAL A 319 -5.66 -3.21 21.67
N VAL A 320 -4.95 -4.32 21.47
CA VAL A 320 -4.05 -4.86 22.50
C VAL A 320 -2.80 -3.98 22.60
N GLU A 321 -2.52 -3.48 23.80
CA GLU A 321 -1.37 -2.62 24.06
C GLU A 321 -0.04 -3.36 23.91
N LEU A 322 0.02 -4.60 24.40
CA LEU A 322 1.24 -5.41 24.38
C LEU A 322 1.48 -6.06 23.01
N ARG A 323 2.58 -5.68 22.36
CA ARG A 323 2.97 -6.13 21.02
C ARG A 323 4.48 -6.30 20.91
N ARG A 324 4.94 -7.25 20.09
CA ARG A 324 6.33 -7.25 19.64
C ARG A 324 6.48 -6.31 18.44
N PRO A 325 7.61 -5.60 18.29
CA PRO A 325 7.88 -4.84 17.05
C PRO A 325 7.76 -5.75 15.82
N ALA A 326 7.25 -5.22 14.71
CA ALA A 326 6.90 -5.95 13.48
C ALA A 326 5.72 -6.95 13.54
N ASP A 327 5.14 -7.24 14.71
CA ASP A 327 3.87 -7.99 14.78
C ASP A 327 2.68 -7.10 14.38
N ARG A 328 1.66 -7.68 13.74
CA ARG A 328 0.40 -6.99 13.45
C ARG A 328 -0.32 -6.59 14.74
N LEU A 329 -1.10 -5.51 14.69
CA LEU A 329 -1.97 -5.15 15.81
C LEU A 329 -3.05 -6.22 15.99
N ARG A 330 -3.30 -6.59 17.24
CA ARG A 330 -4.44 -7.44 17.61
C ARG A 330 -5.62 -6.53 17.93
N VAL A 331 -6.64 -6.62 17.10
CA VAL A 331 -7.78 -5.70 17.08
C VAL A 331 -9.10 -6.47 17.01
N ALA A 332 -10.05 -6.14 17.88
CA ALA A 332 -11.39 -6.71 17.88
C ALA A 332 -12.47 -5.64 17.97
N VAL A 333 -13.66 -5.94 17.45
CA VAL A 333 -14.82 -5.04 17.48
C VAL A 333 -15.82 -5.52 18.52
N VAL A 334 -16.30 -4.62 19.37
CA VAL A 334 -17.35 -4.91 20.35
C VAL A 334 -18.70 -5.01 19.65
N ARG A 335 -19.41 -6.12 19.88
CA ARG A 335 -20.71 -6.45 19.30
C ARG A 335 -21.77 -6.53 20.40
N PRO A 336 -23.07 -6.52 20.06
CA PRO A 336 -24.15 -6.60 21.06
C PRO A 336 -24.00 -7.79 22.01
N GLU A 337 -23.57 -8.95 21.51
CA GLU A 337 -23.38 -10.18 22.31
C GLU A 337 -22.25 -10.09 23.36
N HIS A 338 -21.35 -9.12 23.24
CA HIS A 338 -20.25 -8.93 24.19
C HIS A 338 -20.64 -8.09 25.40
N LEU A 339 -21.79 -7.41 25.36
CA LEU A 339 -22.22 -6.46 26.38
C LEU A 339 -23.13 -7.10 27.44
N PRO A 340 -23.19 -6.56 28.67
CA PRO A 340 -22.42 -5.42 29.19
C PRO A 340 -20.95 -5.79 29.53
N ALA A 341 -20.01 -4.93 29.13
CA ALA A 341 -18.57 -5.16 29.36
C ALA A 341 -17.74 -3.88 29.53
N SER A 342 -16.55 -4.05 30.12
CA SER A 342 -15.49 -3.03 30.26
C SER A 342 -14.17 -3.56 29.70
N ALA A 343 -13.30 -2.67 29.20
CA ALA A 343 -11.94 -3.05 28.80
C ALA A 343 -11.01 -3.21 30.01
N GLY A 344 -10.12 -4.20 29.96
CA GLY A 344 -9.06 -4.43 30.94
C GLY A 344 -7.81 -3.54 30.72
N PRO A 345 -6.84 -3.57 31.64
CA PRO A 345 -5.75 -2.58 31.73
C PRO A 345 -4.70 -2.63 30.61
N ASN A 346 -4.69 -3.66 29.75
CA ASN A 346 -3.74 -3.80 28.63
C ASN A 346 -4.45 -3.66 27.27
N LEU A 347 -5.59 -2.99 27.25
CA LEU A 347 -6.38 -2.69 26.07
C LEU A 347 -6.49 -1.18 25.91
N ILE A 348 -6.46 -0.71 24.68
CA ILE A 348 -6.81 0.66 24.31
C ILE A 348 -8.14 0.57 23.59
N VAL A 349 -9.12 1.38 24.00
CA VAL A 349 -10.41 1.46 23.33
C VAL A 349 -10.33 2.58 22.31
N VAL A 350 -10.46 2.24 21.04
CA VAL A 350 -10.62 3.17 19.92
C VAL A 350 -12.11 3.26 19.65
N ARG A 351 -12.71 4.42 19.94
CA ARG A 351 -14.13 4.68 19.76
C ARG A 351 -14.32 5.56 18.53
N PRO A 352 -14.77 5.00 17.39
CA PRO A 352 -15.02 5.78 16.19
C PRO A 352 -16.04 6.90 16.45
N ASN A 353 -15.85 8.04 15.80
CA ASN A 353 -16.81 9.15 15.89
C ASN A 353 -18.18 8.72 15.35
N ALA A 354 -19.25 9.39 15.82
CA ALA A 354 -20.63 9.01 15.52
C ALA A 354 -21.04 9.20 14.03
N ASP A 355 -20.29 10.01 13.30
CA ASP A 355 -20.44 10.28 11.87
C ASP A 355 -19.81 9.18 10.98
N ILE A 356 -19.05 8.25 11.55
CA ILE A 356 -18.43 7.14 10.83
C ILE A 356 -19.43 6.00 10.63
N ASP A 357 -19.77 5.76 9.37
CA ASP A 357 -20.62 4.63 8.97
C ASP A 357 -19.96 3.26 9.22
N GLU A 358 -20.77 2.19 9.17
CA GLU A 358 -20.32 0.83 9.48
C GLU A 358 -19.24 0.33 8.51
N HIS A 359 -19.34 0.68 7.22
CA HIS A 359 -18.39 0.26 6.20
C HIS A 359 -17.02 0.89 6.45
N THR A 360 -16.99 2.17 6.81
CA THR A 360 -15.77 2.92 7.13
C THR A 360 -15.13 2.39 8.40
N ARG A 361 -15.94 2.03 9.40
CA ARG A 361 -15.47 1.37 10.62
C ARG A 361 -14.83 0.02 10.33
N GLN A 362 -15.46 -0.81 9.51
CA GLN A 362 -14.92 -2.11 9.14
C GLN A 362 -13.61 -1.97 8.37
N PHE A 363 -13.52 -1.01 7.44
CA PHE A 363 -12.28 -0.70 6.74
C PHE A 363 -11.17 -0.25 7.69
N LEU A 364 -11.47 0.65 8.64
CA LEU A 364 -10.52 1.07 9.68
C LEU A 364 -10.00 -0.11 10.48
N VAL A 365 -10.87 -1.05 10.86
CA VAL A 365 -10.49 -2.27 11.59
C VAL A 365 -9.54 -3.14 10.76
N GLU A 366 -9.84 -3.37 9.48
CA GLU A 366 -8.97 -4.14 8.59
C GLU A 366 -7.63 -3.44 8.35
N TYR A 367 -7.63 -2.10 8.22
CA TYR A 367 -6.42 -1.30 8.14
C TYR A 367 -5.57 -1.46 9.39
N LEU A 368 -6.15 -1.31 10.59
CA LEU A 368 -5.43 -1.45 11.85
C LEU A 368 -4.82 -2.86 12.01
N ARG A 369 -5.50 -3.91 11.52
CA ARG A 369 -4.98 -5.29 11.50
C ARG A 369 -3.87 -5.51 10.45
N SER A 370 -3.70 -4.60 9.51
CA SER A 370 -2.73 -4.75 8.43
C SER A 370 -1.29 -4.66 8.94
N ARG A 371 -0.37 -5.26 8.18
CA ARG A 371 1.08 -5.07 8.41
C ARG A 371 1.49 -3.60 8.21
N ARG A 372 0.84 -2.90 7.29
CA ARG A 372 1.13 -1.49 6.98
C ARG A 372 0.87 -0.58 8.19
N ALA A 373 -0.25 -0.74 8.88
CA ALA A 373 -0.53 0.00 10.11
C ALA A 373 0.52 -0.31 11.20
N ALA A 374 0.93 -1.57 11.33
CA ALA A 374 1.95 -1.96 12.29
C ALA A 374 3.33 -1.33 12.00
N ASP A 375 3.75 -1.35 10.72
CA ASP A 375 5.00 -0.75 10.25
C ASP A 375 5.00 0.78 10.43
N LEU A 376 3.88 1.45 10.15
CA LEU A 376 3.74 2.90 10.34
C LEU A 376 3.76 3.28 11.82
N LEU A 377 3.11 2.47 12.67
CA LEU A 377 3.16 2.67 14.12
C LEU A 377 4.58 2.51 14.67
N ASP A 378 5.35 1.52 14.17
CA ASP A 378 6.77 1.36 14.53
C ASP A 378 7.60 2.59 14.09
N GLY A 379 7.28 3.17 12.93
CA GLY A 379 7.90 4.40 12.42
C GLY A 379 7.61 5.65 13.26
N LEU A 380 6.45 5.74 13.91
CA LEU A 380 6.11 6.83 14.83
C LEU A 380 6.89 6.78 16.16
N GLY A 381 7.51 5.64 16.43
CA GLY A 381 8.42 5.48 17.55
C GLY A 381 7.84 4.95 18.85
N GLY A 382 8.74 4.42 19.68
CA GLY A 382 8.44 3.72 20.93
C GLY A 382 9.44 2.58 21.13
N ALA A 383 10.27 2.63 22.17
CA ALA A 383 11.30 1.62 22.44
C ALA A 383 10.76 0.34 23.09
N GLY A 384 9.45 0.09 23.03
CA GLY A 384 8.79 -0.77 24.00
C GLY A 384 7.84 -1.79 23.39
N LEU A 385 7.56 -2.83 24.17
CA LEU A 385 6.51 -3.81 23.91
C LEU A 385 5.09 -3.22 24.02
N HIS A 386 4.95 -1.92 24.27
CA HIS A 386 3.69 -1.25 24.58
C HIS A 386 3.33 -0.24 23.50
N VAL A 387 2.11 -0.33 22.98
CA VAL A 387 1.51 0.68 22.11
C VAL A 387 1.09 1.87 22.95
N ASN A 388 1.70 3.03 22.72
CA ASN A 388 1.32 4.27 23.40
C ASN A 388 0.07 4.88 22.73
N VAL A 389 -0.94 5.28 23.52
CA VAL A 389 -2.16 5.94 23.03
C VAL A 389 -1.91 7.20 22.23
N ALA A 390 -0.95 8.04 22.65
CA ALA A 390 -0.60 9.24 21.90
C ALA A 390 -0.06 8.90 20.50
N ARG A 391 0.69 7.81 20.38
CA ARG A 391 1.24 7.34 19.11
C ARG A 391 0.20 6.63 18.25
N LEU A 392 -0.64 5.81 18.88
CA LEU A 392 -1.78 5.19 18.21
C LEU A 392 -2.71 6.27 17.65
N GLY A 393 -2.95 7.37 18.37
CA GLY A 393 -3.71 8.52 17.88
C GLY A 393 -3.04 9.28 16.73
N GLN A 394 -1.70 9.26 16.64
CA GLN A 394 -0.95 9.86 15.52
C GLN A 394 -0.84 8.93 14.30
N LEU A 395 -1.28 7.67 14.42
CA LEU A 395 -1.21 6.71 13.32
C LEU A 395 -1.97 7.27 12.11
N PRO A 396 -1.31 7.49 10.96
CA PRO A 396 -2.04 7.88 9.77
C PRO A 396 -2.96 6.73 9.35
N VAL A 397 -4.23 7.05 9.12
CA VAL A 397 -5.27 6.15 8.66
C VAL A 397 -5.84 6.71 7.35
N PRO A 398 -6.05 5.86 6.33
CA PRO A 398 -6.67 6.30 5.09
C PRO A 398 -8.17 6.56 5.29
N ILE A 399 -8.63 7.70 4.79
CA ILE A 399 -10.03 8.00 4.51
C ILE A 399 -10.25 7.68 3.04
N TRP A 400 -11.03 6.65 2.79
CA TRP A 400 -11.37 6.23 1.43
C TRP A 400 -12.19 7.28 0.66
N ASP A 401 -11.88 7.39 -0.63
CA ASP A 401 -12.71 8.09 -1.60
C ASP A 401 -14.00 7.31 -1.94
N ALA A 402 -14.82 7.88 -2.81
CA ALA A 402 -16.09 7.28 -3.21
C ALA A 402 -15.90 5.94 -3.94
N ASP A 403 -14.90 5.89 -4.82
CA ASP A 403 -14.60 4.73 -5.67
C ASP A 403 -14.15 3.53 -4.83
N LEU A 404 -13.23 3.74 -3.89
CA LEU A 404 -12.76 2.69 -2.99
C LEU A 404 -13.85 2.22 -2.03
N ARG A 405 -14.73 3.14 -1.58
CA ARG A 405 -15.89 2.80 -0.76
C ARG A 405 -16.84 1.87 -1.50
N GLU A 406 -17.15 2.16 -2.75
CA GLU A 406 -18.00 1.30 -3.58
C GLU A 406 -17.35 -0.05 -3.83
N ALA A 407 -16.07 -0.08 -4.20
CA ALA A 407 -15.32 -1.32 -4.42
C ALA A 407 -15.29 -2.20 -3.16
N PHE A 408 -15.07 -1.61 -1.99
CA PHE A 408 -15.10 -2.34 -0.72
C PHE A 408 -16.50 -2.83 -0.37
N ALA A 409 -17.54 -2.02 -0.59
CA ALA A 409 -18.92 -2.43 -0.36
C ALA A 409 -19.31 -3.65 -1.23
N VAL A 410 -18.86 -3.68 -2.50
CA VAL A 410 -19.03 -4.85 -3.38
C VAL A 410 -18.28 -6.07 -2.84
N ALA A 411 -17.03 -5.92 -2.42
CA ALA A 411 -16.23 -7.01 -1.87
C ALA A 411 -16.81 -7.56 -0.55
N ASP A 412 -17.26 -6.68 0.34
CA ASP A 412 -17.89 -7.08 1.61
C ASP A 412 -19.26 -7.73 1.37
N GLY A 413 -20.06 -7.20 0.44
CA GLY A 413 -21.30 -7.82 -0.01
C GLY A 413 -21.09 -9.23 -0.55
N ALA A 414 -20.04 -9.43 -1.36
CA ALA A 414 -19.65 -10.74 -1.85
C ALA A 414 -19.22 -11.68 -0.71
N ARG A 415 -18.40 -11.20 0.23
CA ARG A 415 -18.00 -11.96 1.44
C ARG A 415 -19.22 -12.43 2.24
N ILE A 416 -20.18 -11.54 2.51
CA ILE A 416 -21.42 -11.85 3.21
C ILE A 416 -22.21 -12.91 2.44
N GLN A 417 -22.33 -12.74 1.13
CA GLN A 417 -23.06 -13.67 0.27
C GLN A 417 -22.42 -15.07 0.24
N PHE A 418 -21.09 -15.15 0.18
CA PHE A 418 -20.35 -16.41 0.24
C PHE A 418 -20.48 -17.09 1.62
N SER A 419 -20.43 -16.32 2.71
CA SER A 419 -20.68 -16.88 4.06
C SER A 419 -22.07 -17.50 4.14
N ARG A 420 -23.11 -16.82 3.62
CA ARG A 420 -24.46 -17.38 3.57
C ARG A 420 -24.55 -18.68 2.77
N TRP A 421 -23.73 -18.82 1.72
CA TRP A 421 -23.67 -20.07 0.94
C TRP A 421 -22.98 -21.20 1.72
N VAL A 422 -21.92 -20.90 2.47
CA VAL A 422 -21.26 -21.85 3.37
C VAL A 422 -22.19 -22.29 4.49
N ASP A 423 -22.89 -21.35 5.12
CA ASP A 423 -23.85 -21.65 6.18
C ASP A 423 -25.00 -22.51 5.64
N GLY A 424 -25.53 -22.16 4.45
CA GLY A 424 -26.59 -22.91 3.80
C GLY A 424 -26.18 -24.33 3.37
N SER A 425 -24.95 -24.52 2.89
CA SER A 425 -24.45 -25.87 2.55
C SER A 425 -24.21 -26.71 3.81
N THR A 426 -23.70 -26.09 4.87
CA THR A 426 -23.49 -26.76 6.17
C THR A 426 -24.82 -27.16 6.80
N ALA A 427 -25.83 -26.28 6.75
CA ALA A 427 -27.18 -26.56 7.23
C ALA A 427 -27.80 -27.74 6.45
N LEU A 428 -27.73 -27.73 5.12
CA LEU A 428 -28.24 -28.83 4.29
C LEU A 428 -27.60 -30.18 4.65
N LEU A 429 -26.29 -30.20 4.89
CA LEU A 429 -25.58 -31.43 5.28
C LEU A 429 -26.00 -31.92 6.67
N ARG A 430 -26.28 -31.03 7.62
CA ARG A 430 -26.78 -31.40 8.96
C ARG A 430 -28.21 -31.91 8.90
N GLU A 431 -29.10 -31.18 8.22
CA GLU A 431 -30.52 -31.53 8.07
C GLU A 431 -30.72 -32.92 7.46
N MET A 432 -29.85 -33.35 6.54
CA MET A 432 -29.91 -34.69 5.94
C MET A 432 -29.92 -35.82 6.98
N PHE A 433 -29.23 -35.63 8.12
CA PHE A 433 -29.15 -36.64 9.18
C PHE A 433 -30.27 -36.55 10.22
N GLU A 434 -31.06 -35.46 10.19
CA GLU A 434 -32.20 -35.24 11.09
C GLU A 434 -33.51 -35.76 10.49
N LEU A 435 -33.51 -36.18 9.22
CA LEU A 435 -34.72 -36.64 8.52
C LEU A 435 -35.11 -38.08 8.91
N PRO A 436 -36.43 -38.40 8.96
CA PRO A 436 -36.95 -39.69 9.45
C PRO A 436 -36.46 -40.94 8.70
N SER A 437 -36.07 -40.80 7.42
CA SER A 437 -35.60 -41.93 6.61
C SER A 437 -34.48 -41.55 5.66
N ALA A 438 -33.64 -42.54 5.31
CA ALA A 438 -32.58 -42.38 4.32
C ALA A 438 -33.11 -42.02 2.92
N SER A 439 -34.34 -42.43 2.59
CA SER A 439 -34.96 -42.08 1.30
C SER A 439 -35.33 -40.60 1.26
N GLU A 440 -35.95 -40.08 2.31
CA GLU A 440 -36.27 -38.65 2.43
C GLU A 440 -35.00 -37.78 2.50
N ALA A 441 -33.99 -38.23 3.23
CA ALA A 441 -32.68 -37.58 3.28
C ALA A 441 -32.04 -37.45 1.89
N ARG A 442 -32.11 -38.51 1.08
CA ARG A 442 -31.59 -38.52 -0.30
C ARG A 442 -32.38 -37.57 -1.20
N GLU A 443 -33.70 -37.55 -1.12
CA GLU A 443 -34.54 -36.65 -1.91
C GLU A 443 -34.28 -35.18 -1.54
N HIS A 444 -34.24 -34.86 -0.24
CA HIS A 444 -33.90 -33.54 0.30
C HIS A 444 -32.54 -33.06 -0.19
N LEU A 445 -31.51 -33.92 -0.11
CA LEU A 445 -30.17 -33.60 -0.60
C LEU A 445 -30.15 -33.38 -2.13
N MET A 446 -30.86 -34.19 -2.90
CA MET A 446 -30.87 -34.07 -4.36
C MET A 446 -31.59 -32.81 -4.83
N ALA A 447 -32.73 -32.48 -4.21
CA ALA A 447 -33.52 -31.30 -4.51
C ALA A 447 -32.80 -30.01 -4.09
N ASN A 448 -32.37 -29.93 -2.82
CA ASN A 448 -31.74 -28.72 -2.28
C ASN A 448 -30.27 -28.58 -2.68
N GLY A 449 -29.58 -29.70 -2.93
CA GLY A 449 -28.23 -29.71 -3.48
C GLY A 449 -28.16 -29.30 -4.96
N ARG A 450 -29.28 -29.23 -5.68
CA ARG A 450 -29.32 -28.80 -7.08
C ARG A 450 -28.82 -27.37 -7.25
N ILE A 451 -29.27 -26.45 -6.39
CA ILE A 451 -28.86 -25.04 -6.44
C ILE A 451 -27.36 -24.90 -6.14
N LEU A 452 -26.84 -25.68 -5.18
CA LEU A 452 -25.41 -25.68 -4.86
C LEU A 452 -24.57 -26.15 -6.06
N ARG A 453 -24.97 -27.23 -6.74
CA ARG A 453 -24.32 -27.70 -7.97
C ARG A 453 -24.37 -26.66 -9.09
N GLN A 454 -25.50 -25.96 -9.26
CA GLN A 454 -25.62 -24.89 -10.25
C GLN A 454 -24.75 -23.68 -9.93
N ARG A 455 -24.64 -23.29 -8.65
CA ARG A 455 -23.73 -22.22 -8.22
C ARG A 455 -22.28 -22.60 -8.46
N LEU A 456 -21.89 -23.83 -8.12
CA LEU A 456 -20.54 -24.33 -8.39
C LEU A 456 -20.24 -24.33 -9.89
N ALA A 457 -21.13 -24.89 -10.71
CA ALA A 457 -20.95 -24.91 -12.17
C ALA A 457 -20.86 -23.50 -12.77
N ALA A 458 -21.66 -22.55 -12.28
CA ALA A 458 -21.56 -21.15 -12.71
C ALA A 458 -20.24 -20.50 -12.26
N ALA A 459 -19.76 -20.79 -11.05
CA ALA A 459 -18.47 -20.31 -10.57
C ALA A 459 -17.31 -20.88 -11.38
N GLU A 460 -17.30 -22.20 -11.65
CA GLU A 460 -16.30 -22.86 -12.50
C GLU A 460 -16.28 -22.29 -13.92
N GLN A 461 -17.45 -21.95 -14.49
CA GLN A 461 -17.53 -21.32 -15.81
C GLN A 461 -16.87 -19.93 -15.83
N ILE A 462 -17.07 -19.14 -14.76
CA ILE A 462 -16.49 -17.79 -14.63
C ILE A 462 -14.95 -17.83 -14.56
N GLU A 463 -14.33 -18.97 -14.28
CA GLU A 463 -12.87 -19.12 -14.32
C GLU A 463 -12.31 -19.28 -15.75
N THR A 464 -13.17 -19.49 -16.75
CA THR A 464 -12.75 -19.70 -18.14
C THR A 464 -12.85 -18.41 -18.98
N LEU A 465 -11.76 -18.04 -19.66
CA LEU A 465 -11.72 -16.83 -20.50
C LEU A 465 -12.86 -16.81 -21.53
N ALA A 466 -13.09 -17.95 -22.20
CA ALA A 466 -14.14 -18.10 -23.20
C ALA A 466 -15.52 -17.68 -22.67
N PHE A 467 -15.88 -18.16 -21.48
CA PHE A 467 -17.17 -17.82 -20.86
C PHE A 467 -17.23 -16.34 -20.44
N ILE A 468 -16.15 -15.81 -19.85
CA ILE A 468 -16.09 -14.39 -19.47
C ILE A 468 -16.30 -13.51 -20.71
N VAL A 469 -15.57 -13.76 -21.79
CA VAL A 469 -15.68 -12.97 -23.03
C VAL A 469 -17.08 -13.05 -23.61
N ARG A 470 -17.68 -14.24 -23.66
CA ARG A 470 -19.03 -14.42 -24.23
C ARG A 470 -20.16 -13.80 -23.42
N THR A 471 -19.95 -13.52 -22.15
CA THR A 471 -21.03 -13.08 -21.25
C THR A 471 -20.83 -11.68 -20.69
N GLN A 472 -19.58 -11.25 -20.49
CA GLN A 472 -19.25 -9.99 -19.81
C GLN A 472 -18.63 -8.94 -20.73
N TYR A 473 -17.92 -9.33 -21.80
CA TYR A 473 -17.26 -8.36 -22.66
C TYR A 473 -18.28 -7.60 -23.51
N PRO A 474 -17.94 -6.39 -24.00
CA PRO A 474 -18.76 -5.64 -24.94
C PRO A 474 -19.23 -6.49 -26.12
N HIS A 475 -20.50 -6.33 -26.49
CA HIS A 475 -21.15 -7.10 -27.55
C HIS A 475 -20.29 -7.34 -28.81
N PRO A 476 -19.68 -6.32 -29.45
CA PRO A 476 -18.88 -6.54 -30.65
C PRO A 476 -17.68 -7.47 -30.44
N VAL A 477 -17.03 -7.41 -29.26
CA VAL A 477 -15.90 -8.28 -28.92
C VAL A 477 -16.39 -9.71 -28.68
N ALA A 478 -17.44 -9.87 -27.88
CA ALA A 478 -18.04 -11.18 -27.59
C ALA A 478 -18.56 -11.87 -28.87
N TYR A 479 -19.15 -11.11 -29.78
CA TYR A 479 -19.62 -11.59 -31.08
C TYR A 479 -18.48 -12.16 -31.91
N ARG A 480 -17.37 -11.42 -32.04
CA ARG A 480 -16.20 -11.87 -32.80
C ARG A 480 -15.49 -13.03 -32.14
N TRP A 481 -15.43 -13.08 -30.82
CA TRP A 481 -14.90 -14.23 -30.10
C TRP A 481 -15.70 -15.50 -30.39
N ARG A 482 -17.04 -15.41 -30.42
CA ARG A 482 -17.89 -16.55 -30.80
C ARG A 482 -17.57 -17.05 -32.22
N ALA A 483 -17.29 -16.14 -33.16
CA ALA A 483 -16.86 -16.51 -34.51
C ALA A 483 -15.49 -17.21 -34.50
N VAL A 484 -14.54 -16.74 -33.68
CA VAL A 484 -13.25 -17.42 -33.46
C VAL A 484 -13.46 -18.84 -32.96
N GLU A 485 -14.28 -19.04 -31.93
CA GLU A 485 -14.57 -20.38 -31.39
C GLU A 485 -15.16 -21.30 -32.46
N ALA A 486 -16.09 -20.79 -33.27
CA ALA A 486 -16.71 -21.55 -34.35
C ALA A 486 -15.69 -21.98 -35.41
N GLU A 487 -14.89 -21.05 -35.93
CA GLU A 487 -13.92 -21.34 -37.01
C GLU A 487 -12.75 -22.21 -36.53
N VAL A 488 -12.27 -21.99 -35.30
CA VAL A 488 -11.25 -22.86 -34.67
C VAL A 488 -11.77 -24.28 -34.49
N SER A 489 -13.05 -24.43 -34.09
CA SER A 489 -13.66 -25.76 -33.93
C SER A 489 -13.84 -26.50 -35.26
N VAL A 490 -14.02 -25.78 -36.37
CA VAL A 490 -14.05 -26.37 -37.72
C VAL A 490 -12.68 -26.92 -38.12
N GLY A 491 -11.59 -26.34 -37.62
CA GLY A 491 -10.22 -26.80 -37.86
C GLY A 491 -9.60 -26.35 -39.18
N ASP A 492 -10.20 -25.37 -39.87
CA ASP A 492 -9.61 -24.72 -41.05
C ASP A 492 -8.66 -23.59 -40.58
N PRO A 493 -7.34 -23.71 -40.78
CA PRO A 493 -6.39 -22.71 -40.28
C PRO A 493 -6.55 -21.35 -40.96
N ASP A 494 -6.98 -21.29 -42.22
CA ASP A 494 -7.10 -20.02 -42.95
C ASP A 494 -8.32 -19.23 -42.43
N ARG A 495 -9.42 -19.92 -42.13
CA ARG A 495 -10.61 -19.31 -41.50
C ARG A 495 -10.36 -18.93 -40.06
N SER A 496 -9.69 -19.80 -39.31
CA SER A 496 -9.33 -19.54 -37.90
C SER A 496 -8.47 -18.28 -37.79
N ILE A 497 -7.40 -18.17 -38.59
CA ILE A 497 -6.55 -16.99 -38.62
C ILE A 497 -7.34 -15.74 -39.04
N GLY A 498 -8.25 -15.86 -40.01
CA GLY A 498 -9.17 -14.79 -40.41
C GLY A 498 -10.00 -14.27 -39.23
N ALA A 499 -10.73 -15.17 -38.56
CA ALA A 499 -11.57 -14.83 -37.41
C ALA A 499 -10.76 -14.23 -36.25
N ILE A 500 -9.58 -14.79 -35.95
CA ILE A 500 -8.69 -14.29 -34.89
C ILE A 500 -8.26 -12.85 -35.16
N ARG A 501 -7.89 -12.54 -36.40
CA ARG A 501 -7.48 -11.19 -36.81
C ARG A 501 -8.62 -10.19 -36.72
N GLU A 502 -9.80 -10.56 -37.20
CA GLU A 502 -10.99 -9.71 -37.12
C GLU A 502 -11.40 -9.43 -35.66
N CYS A 503 -11.34 -10.45 -34.80
CA CYS A 503 -11.58 -10.28 -33.38
C CYS A 503 -10.57 -9.33 -32.74
N PHE A 504 -9.28 -9.47 -33.07
CA PHE A 504 -8.23 -8.57 -32.58
C PHE A 504 -8.46 -7.12 -33.01
N GLU A 505 -8.83 -6.90 -34.28
CA GLU A 505 -9.09 -5.57 -34.81
C GLU A 505 -10.29 -4.89 -34.13
N VAL A 506 -11.34 -5.66 -33.82
CA VAL A 506 -12.49 -5.16 -33.06
C VAL A 506 -12.12 -4.81 -31.62
N VAL A 507 -11.28 -5.60 -30.94
CA VAL A 507 -10.78 -5.29 -29.60
C VAL A 507 -10.03 -3.95 -29.61
N GLU A 508 -9.07 -3.79 -30.53
CA GLU A 508 -8.30 -2.54 -30.65
C GLU A 508 -9.19 -1.35 -31.01
N CYS A 509 -10.19 -1.52 -31.88
CA CYS A 509 -11.11 -0.46 -32.27
C CYS A 509 -11.98 0.01 -31.09
N VAL A 510 -12.53 -0.92 -30.28
CA VAL A 510 -13.32 -0.57 -29.09
C VAL A 510 -12.47 0.18 -28.08
N ILE A 511 -11.26 -0.33 -27.77
CA ILE A 511 -10.37 0.31 -26.80
C ILE A 511 -9.89 1.68 -27.31
N ALA A 512 -9.55 1.80 -28.60
CA ALA A 512 -9.20 3.09 -29.21
C ALA A 512 -10.36 4.10 -29.16
N SER A 513 -11.61 3.63 -29.31
CA SER A 513 -12.79 4.47 -29.17
C SER A 513 -12.96 5.00 -27.74
N PHE A 514 -12.64 4.19 -26.72
CA PHE A 514 -12.59 4.64 -25.33
C PHE A 514 -11.50 5.70 -25.12
N VAL A 515 -10.30 5.50 -25.69
CA VAL A 515 -9.22 6.51 -25.61
C VAL A 515 -9.66 7.83 -26.23
N LEU A 516 -10.25 7.79 -27.44
CA LEU A 516 -10.72 8.99 -28.13
C LEU A 516 -11.81 9.73 -27.35
N ALA A 517 -12.81 8.99 -26.83
CA ALA A 517 -13.88 9.56 -26.02
C ALA A 517 -13.36 10.17 -24.71
N SER A 518 -12.46 9.46 -24.00
CA SER A 518 -11.85 9.94 -22.77
C SER A 518 -10.97 11.16 -22.99
N ALA A 519 -10.19 11.19 -24.07
CA ALA A 519 -9.38 12.34 -24.45
C ALA A 519 -10.24 13.55 -24.77
N HIS A 520 -11.28 13.38 -25.60
CA HIS A 520 -12.16 14.46 -26.01
C HIS A 520 -12.92 15.08 -24.83
N SER A 521 -13.51 14.24 -23.96
CA SER A 521 -14.24 14.71 -22.77
C SER A 521 -13.36 15.49 -21.79
N ARG A 522 -12.03 15.32 -21.85
CA ARG A 522 -11.05 16.00 -20.99
C ARG A 522 -10.25 17.09 -21.72
N GLY A 523 -10.54 17.34 -23.00
CA GLY A 523 -9.81 18.32 -23.80
C GLY A 523 -8.33 17.97 -24.01
N ILE A 524 -7.96 16.69 -24.00
CA ILE A 524 -6.61 16.24 -24.28
C ILE A 524 -6.41 16.07 -25.78
N GLU A 525 -5.38 16.71 -26.32
CA GLU A 525 -4.96 16.53 -27.70
C GLU A 525 -4.11 15.26 -27.87
N LEU A 526 -4.47 14.44 -28.85
CA LEU A 526 -3.75 13.24 -29.25
C LEU A 526 -3.02 13.49 -30.57
N GLY A 527 -1.72 13.21 -30.64
CA GLY A 527 -0.94 13.29 -31.86
C GLY A 527 -1.46 12.36 -32.97
N ALA A 528 -1.96 11.18 -32.60
CA ALA A 528 -2.55 10.22 -33.55
C ALA A 528 -3.84 10.75 -34.23
N VAL A 529 -4.54 11.73 -33.65
CA VAL A 529 -5.75 12.34 -34.25
C VAL A 529 -5.45 13.02 -35.57
N ALA A 530 -4.26 13.63 -35.72
CA ALA A 530 -3.85 14.24 -36.99
C ALA A 530 -3.73 13.20 -38.12
N GLN A 531 -3.33 11.96 -37.80
CA GLN A 531 -3.26 10.87 -38.76
C GLN A 531 -4.67 10.37 -39.12
N LEU A 532 -5.55 10.16 -38.14
CA LEU A 532 -6.95 9.79 -38.39
C LEU A 532 -7.67 10.82 -39.27
N LYS A 533 -7.49 12.11 -38.98
CA LYS A 533 -8.05 13.20 -39.79
C LYS A 533 -7.60 13.12 -41.24
N ARG A 534 -6.32 12.81 -41.49
CA ARG A 534 -5.81 12.59 -42.86
C ARG A 534 -6.45 11.37 -43.50
N SER A 535 -6.61 10.26 -42.78
CA SER A 535 -7.27 9.05 -43.28
C SER A 535 -8.72 9.35 -43.70
N PHE A 536 -9.51 10.01 -42.84
CA PHE A 536 -10.88 10.40 -43.16
C PHE A 536 -10.95 11.36 -44.36
N ASN A 537 -10.09 12.39 -44.40
CA ASN A 537 -10.09 13.38 -45.48
C ASN A 537 -9.57 12.85 -46.81
N SER A 538 -8.84 11.73 -46.83
CA SER A 538 -8.45 11.07 -48.08
C SER A 538 -9.65 10.49 -48.83
N GLY A 539 -10.74 10.15 -48.13
CA GLY A 539 -11.95 9.53 -48.68
C GLY A 539 -11.79 8.09 -49.23
N VAL A 540 -10.56 7.56 -49.26
CA VAL A 540 -10.24 6.25 -49.86
C VAL A 540 -10.43 5.12 -48.86
N SER A 541 -9.96 5.28 -47.63
CA SER A 541 -10.02 4.26 -46.59
C SER A 541 -10.20 4.86 -45.21
N GLY A 542 -10.85 4.11 -44.33
CA GLY A 542 -10.94 4.46 -42.92
C GLY A 542 -9.69 4.17 -42.11
N PRO A 543 -9.79 4.38 -40.79
CA PRO A 543 -8.74 4.02 -39.86
C PRO A 543 -8.39 2.54 -39.97
N SER A 544 -7.09 2.26 -39.97
CA SER A 544 -6.54 0.91 -40.00
C SER A 544 -6.25 0.40 -38.59
N LEU A 545 -6.03 -0.91 -38.44
CA LEU A 545 -5.50 -1.50 -37.21
C LEU A 545 -4.27 -0.76 -36.65
N GLY A 546 -3.40 -0.25 -37.53
CA GLY A 546 -2.23 0.52 -37.12
C GLY A 546 -2.60 1.84 -36.42
N ASP A 547 -3.64 2.51 -36.92
CA ASP A 547 -4.13 3.76 -36.32
C ASP A 547 -4.79 3.50 -34.96
N TRP A 548 -5.54 2.40 -34.84
CA TRP A 548 -6.13 1.96 -33.56
C TRP A 548 -5.06 1.64 -32.52
N MET A 549 -4.07 0.82 -32.88
CA MET A 549 -2.98 0.49 -31.95
C MET A 549 -2.20 1.72 -31.50
N GLN A 550 -1.96 2.67 -32.41
CA GLN A 550 -1.25 3.91 -32.11
C GLN A 550 -2.00 4.78 -31.08
N LEU A 551 -3.33 4.90 -31.19
CA LEU A 551 -4.15 5.61 -30.20
C LEU A 551 -4.05 4.95 -28.82
N VAL A 552 -4.14 3.62 -28.78
CA VAL A 552 -4.02 2.87 -27.54
C VAL A 552 -2.63 3.07 -26.92
N ASP A 553 -1.57 3.05 -27.72
CA ASP A 553 -0.20 3.27 -27.23
C ASP A 553 0.01 4.72 -26.71
N GLU A 554 -0.67 5.70 -27.32
CA GLU A 554 -0.61 7.11 -26.91
C GLU A 554 -1.23 7.38 -25.52
N SER A 555 -2.08 6.47 -25.02
CA SER A 555 -2.53 6.46 -23.61
C SER A 555 -1.35 6.37 -22.62
N SER A 556 -0.16 5.96 -23.07
CA SER A 556 1.08 5.95 -22.28
C SER A 556 1.80 7.30 -22.21
N SER A 557 1.25 8.36 -22.82
CA SER A 557 1.88 9.68 -22.77
C SER A 557 1.84 10.29 -21.36
N ARG A 558 2.66 11.33 -21.13
CA ARG A 558 2.69 12.01 -19.82
C ARG A 558 1.34 12.65 -19.47
N ALA A 559 0.58 13.12 -20.46
CA ALA A 559 -0.71 13.78 -20.25
C ALA A 559 -1.74 12.82 -19.62
N PHE A 560 -1.78 11.56 -20.08
CA PHE A 560 -2.69 10.56 -19.53
C PHE A 560 -2.23 10.02 -18.18
N ARG A 561 -0.91 9.80 -17.99
CA ARG A 561 -0.38 9.30 -16.72
C ARG A 561 -0.55 10.24 -15.53
N SER A 562 -0.79 11.53 -15.78
CA SER A 562 -1.05 12.50 -14.71
C SER A 562 -2.53 12.60 -14.32
N LEU A 563 -3.43 11.97 -15.06
CA LEU A 563 -4.85 11.96 -14.75
C LEU A 563 -5.18 10.83 -13.79
N ASP A 564 -6.00 11.14 -12.79
CA ASP A 564 -6.59 10.14 -11.91
C ASP A 564 -7.88 9.62 -12.56
N ASP A 565 -7.72 8.62 -13.42
CA ASP A 565 -8.82 8.06 -14.21
C ASP A 565 -8.71 6.52 -14.30
N PRO A 566 -9.64 5.76 -13.70
CA PRO A 566 -9.55 4.30 -13.67
C PRO A 566 -9.55 3.63 -15.06
N LEU A 567 -10.30 4.18 -16.03
CA LEU A 567 -10.37 3.66 -17.40
C LEU A 567 -9.04 3.81 -18.11
N LEU A 568 -8.46 5.01 -18.05
CA LEU A 568 -7.18 5.30 -18.70
C LEU A 568 -6.04 4.49 -18.07
N HIS A 569 -6.03 4.30 -16.76
CA HIS A 569 -5.08 3.42 -16.09
C HIS A 569 -5.23 1.95 -16.52
N ALA A 570 -6.46 1.47 -16.72
CA ALA A 570 -6.71 0.14 -17.22
C ALA A 570 -6.23 -0.03 -18.68
N ILE A 571 -6.47 0.97 -19.54
CA ILE A 571 -5.99 0.97 -20.93
C ILE A 571 -4.46 1.03 -20.99
N LEU A 572 -3.82 1.83 -20.13
CA LEU A 572 -2.36 1.90 -20.00
C LEU A 572 -1.78 0.52 -19.63
N ARG A 573 -2.40 -0.14 -18.65
CA ARG A 573 -2.02 -1.50 -18.22
C ARG A 573 -2.17 -2.48 -19.37
N TYR A 574 -3.30 -2.45 -20.08
CA TYR A 574 -3.52 -3.26 -21.29
C TYR A 574 -2.43 -3.04 -22.35
N ALA A 575 -2.16 -1.78 -22.70
CA ALA A 575 -1.20 -1.43 -23.74
C ALA A 575 0.20 -1.95 -23.42
N ARG A 576 0.60 -1.91 -22.14
CA ARG A 576 1.87 -2.43 -21.64
C ARG A 576 1.90 -3.96 -21.58
N ASP A 577 0.89 -4.56 -20.95
CA ASP A 577 0.90 -5.98 -20.59
C ASP A 577 0.64 -6.88 -21.80
N ALA A 578 -0.09 -6.39 -22.82
CA ALA A 578 -0.32 -7.10 -24.09
C ALA A 578 0.60 -6.65 -25.24
N ALA A 579 1.62 -5.81 -24.99
CA ALA A 579 2.41 -5.17 -26.04
C ALA A 579 3.06 -6.15 -27.02
N THR A 580 3.48 -7.32 -26.55
CA THR A 580 4.17 -8.33 -27.38
C THR A 580 3.18 -9.06 -28.28
N GLU A 581 2.07 -9.51 -27.71
CA GLU A 581 1.01 -10.26 -28.38
C GLU A 581 0.27 -9.39 -29.39
N ARG A 582 -0.01 -8.12 -29.05
CA ARG A 582 -0.58 -7.12 -29.97
C ARG A 582 0.31 -6.94 -31.21
N ARG A 583 1.63 -6.82 -31.02
CA ARG A 583 2.60 -6.72 -32.13
C ARG A 583 2.64 -7.99 -32.97
N ALA A 584 2.58 -9.16 -32.35
CA ALA A 584 2.56 -10.44 -33.05
C ALA A 584 1.30 -10.59 -33.94
N LEU A 585 0.12 -10.26 -33.43
CA LEU A 585 -1.14 -10.30 -34.18
C LEU A 585 -1.18 -9.26 -35.30
N LYS A 586 -0.62 -8.06 -35.08
CA LYS A 586 -0.45 -7.06 -36.13
C LYS A 586 0.45 -7.59 -37.26
N GLN A 587 1.61 -8.15 -36.91
CA GLN A 587 2.55 -8.70 -37.88
C GLN A 587 1.89 -9.82 -38.71
N LEU A 588 1.18 -10.74 -38.03
CA LEU A 588 0.40 -11.79 -38.69
C LEU A 588 -0.60 -11.21 -39.70
N ARG A 589 -1.31 -10.13 -39.32
CA ARG A 589 -2.25 -9.44 -40.23
C ARG A 589 -1.54 -8.82 -41.44
N ASP A 590 -0.41 -8.17 -41.23
CA ASP A 590 0.35 -7.54 -42.31
C ASP A 590 0.93 -8.59 -43.28
N ASP A 591 1.50 -9.69 -42.77
CA ASP A 591 2.00 -10.78 -43.61
C ASP A 591 0.89 -11.43 -44.44
N TRP A 592 -0.30 -11.59 -43.86
CA TRP A 592 -1.47 -12.11 -44.56
C TRP A 592 -1.96 -11.15 -45.65
N ALA A 593 -1.98 -9.84 -45.37
CA ALA A 593 -2.35 -8.81 -46.34
C ALA A 593 -1.37 -8.75 -47.52
N HIS A 594 -0.10 -9.09 -47.30
CA HIS A 594 0.95 -9.17 -48.32
C HIS A 594 1.09 -10.55 -48.99
N LEU A 595 0.12 -11.45 -48.79
CA LEU A 595 0.08 -12.79 -49.39
C LEU A 595 1.31 -13.67 -49.05
N ARG A 596 1.99 -13.41 -47.94
CA ARG A 596 3.09 -14.24 -47.43
C ARG A 596 2.53 -15.46 -46.71
N ARG A 597 2.00 -16.42 -47.48
CA ARG A 597 1.34 -17.61 -46.93
C ARG A 597 2.33 -18.75 -46.77
N GLU A 598 2.44 -19.23 -45.53
CA GLU A 598 3.24 -20.41 -45.21
C GLU A 598 2.57 -21.72 -45.66
N PRO A 599 3.30 -22.84 -45.76
CA PRO A 599 2.72 -24.16 -46.00
C PRO A 599 1.66 -24.55 -44.97
N TYR A 600 0.67 -25.37 -45.36
CA TYR A 600 -0.51 -25.71 -44.54
C TYR A 600 -0.17 -26.10 -43.09
N ARG A 601 0.82 -26.97 -42.89
CA ARG A 601 1.23 -27.43 -41.54
C ARG A 601 1.69 -26.28 -40.65
N GLN A 602 2.46 -25.35 -41.20
CA GLN A 602 2.90 -24.16 -40.47
C GLN A 602 1.72 -23.23 -40.18
N ARG A 603 0.71 -23.17 -41.06
CA ARG A 603 -0.51 -22.38 -40.80
C ARG A 603 -1.35 -22.92 -39.64
N VAL A 604 -1.35 -24.24 -39.40
CA VAL A 604 -1.98 -24.83 -38.20
C VAL A 604 -1.28 -24.32 -36.93
N GLU A 605 0.06 -24.44 -36.88
CA GLU A 605 0.87 -23.95 -35.75
C GLU A 605 0.72 -22.43 -35.56
N MET A 606 0.67 -21.67 -36.65
CA MET A 606 0.41 -20.23 -36.62
C MET A 606 -0.99 -19.91 -36.08
N SER A 607 -2.01 -20.71 -36.43
CA SER A 607 -3.38 -20.53 -35.92
C SER A 607 -3.44 -20.76 -34.41
N GLU A 608 -2.80 -21.80 -33.90
CA GLU A 608 -2.72 -22.08 -32.46
C GLU A 608 -1.99 -20.96 -31.71
N SER A 609 -0.84 -20.52 -32.22
CA SER A 609 -0.05 -19.41 -31.66
C SER A 609 -0.81 -18.08 -31.69
N ALA A 610 -1.56 -17.82 -32.77
CA ALA A 610 -2.40 -16.64 -32.91
C ALA A 610 -3.57 -16.66 -31.91
N LEU A 611 -4.20 -17.83 -31.69
CA LEU A 611 -5.26 -18.00 -30.70
C LEU A 611 -4.74 -17.78 -29.28
N GLU A 612 -3.53 -18.27 -28.97
CA GLU A 612 -2.89 -18.02 -27.68
C GLU A 612 -2.60 -16.52 -27.49
N SER A 613 -2.06 -15.86 -28.52
CA SER A 613 -1.81 -14.42 -28.49
C SER A 613 -3.09 -13.62 -28.29
N LEU A 614 -4.17 -13.94 -29.02
CA LEU A 614 -5.48 -13.30 -28.86
C LEU A 614 -6.05 -13.55 -27.45
N SER A 615 -5.90 -14.76 -26.91
CA SER A 615 -6.36 -15.08 -25.57
C SER A 615 -5.64 -14.25 -24.50
N ARG A 616 -4.33 -14.01 -24.66
CA ARG A 616 -3.57 -13.13 -23.77
C ARG A 616 -3.96 -11.67 -23.93
N VAL A 617 -4.20 -11.21 -25.16
CA VAL A 617 -4.75 -9.87 -25.42
C VAL A 617 -6.09 -9.67 -24.71
N LEU A 618 -7.02 -10.62 -24.86
CA LEU A 618 -8.33 -10.54 -24.20
C LEU A 618 -8.20 -10.58 -22.67
N LYS A 619 -7.32 -11.41 -22.11
CA LYS A 619 -7.03 -11.42 -20.66
C LYS A 619 -6.49 -10.08 -20.16
N SER A 620 -5.58 -9.45 -20.90
CA SER A 620 -5.06 -8.12 -20.54
C SER A 620 -6.11 -7.01 -20.70
N ALA A 621 -7.19 -7.26 -21.46
CA ALA A 621 -8.33 -6.37 -21.64
C ALA A 621 -9.49 -6.71 -20.68
N ASP A 622 -9.21 -7.32 -19.53
CA ASP A 622 -10.20 -7.71 -18.51
C ASP A 622 -11.08 -6.56 -18.03
N PHE A 623 -10.55 -5.34 -17.99
CA PHE A 623 -11.28 -4.13 -17.64
C PHE A 623 -12.51 -3.88 -18.52
N LEU A 624 -12.59 -4.47 -19.72
CA LEU A 624 -13.79 -4.41 -20.55
C LEU A 624 -15.02 -5.07 -19.88
N THR A 625 -14.82 -5.89 -18.84
CA THR A 625 -15.91 -6.42 -18.00
C THR A 625 -16.53 -5.37 -17.08
N ASP A 626 -15.73 -4.35 -16.69
CA ASP A 626 -16.15 -3.25 -15.83
C ASP A 626 -16.75 -2.09 -16.64
N TYR A 627 -16.28 -1.88 -17.88
CA TYR A 627 -16.74 -0.81 -18.78
C TYR A 627 -17.71 -1.32 -19.84
N LYS A 628 -18.99 -1.33 -19.49
CA LYS A 628 -20.04 -1.91 -20.33
C LYS A 628 -20.50 -0.92 -21.38
N LEU A 629 -20.69 -1.39 -22.62
CA LEU A 629 -21.39 -0.60 -23.62
C LEU A 629 -22.87 -0.52 -23.28
N VAL A 630 -23.41 0.68 -23.17
CA VAL A 630 -24.83 0.90 -22.90
C VAL A 630 -25.45 1.80 -23.96
N HIS A 631 -26.60 1.38 -24.47
CA HIS A 631 -27.43 2.19 -25.36
C HIS A 631 -28.52 2.89 -24.54
N ILE A 632 -28.52 4.21 -24.56
CA ILE A 632 -29.49 5.00 -23.81
C ILE A 632 -30.83 5.04 -24.56
N VAL A 633 -31.90 4.64 -23.90
CA VAL A 633 -33.25 4.54 -24.48
C VAL A 633 -34.17 5.68 -24.03
N ASP A 634 -34.07 6.11 -22.78
CA ASP A 634 -34.87 7.21 -22.24
C ASP A 634 -34.08 7.93 -21.15
N THR A 635 -34.26 9.24 -21.05
CA THR A 635 -33.67 10.06 -19.99
C THR A 635 -34.73 10.98 -19.41
N ARG A 636 -34.80 11.02 -18.08
CA ARG A 636 -35.72 11.90 -17.35
C ARG A 636 -34.96 12.64 -16.27
N TRP A 637 -34.82 13.95 -16.43
CA TRP A 637 -34.13 14.80 -15.48
C TRP A 637 -35.10 15.40 -14.46
N ASP A 638 -34.78 15.27 -13.17
CA ASP A 638 -35.45 16.00 -12.10
C ASP A 638 -34.56 17.16 -11.65
N SER A 639 -34.98 18.38 -12.01
CA SER A 639 -34.24 19.60 -11.67
C SER A 639 -34.25 19.95 -10.19
N PHE A 640 -35.20 19.43 -9.40
CA PHE A 640 -35.27 19.72 -7.97
C PHE A 640 -34.29 18.87 -7.17
N SER A 641 -34.16 17.58 -7.50
CA SER A 641 -33.18 16.69 -6.87
C SER A 641 -31.78 16.79 -7.51
N GLY A 642 -31.67 17.38 -8.70
CA GLY A 642 -30.40 17.47 -9.44
C GLY A 642 -29.96 16.11 -9.98
N VAL A 643 -30.93 15.23 -10.25
CA VAL A 643 -30.68 13.82 -10.56
C VAL A 643 -31.52 13.39 -11.76
N GLY A 644 -30.90 12.66 -12.68
CA GLY A 644 -31.53 12.06 -13.84
C GLY A 644 -31.74 10.57 -13.69
N ARG A 645 -32.94 10.08 -14.07
CA ARG A 645 -33.19 8.67 -14.31
C ARG A 645 -32.85 8.35 -15.76
N VAL A 646 -31.99 7.35 -15.97
CA VAL A 646 -31.51 6.95 -17.28
C VAL A 646 -31.90 5.49 -17.53
N VAL A 647 -32.73 5.26 -18.54
CA VAL A 647 -33.11 3.92 -18.99
C VAL A 647 -32.18 3.51 -20.12
N HIS A 648 -31.55 2.35 -20.00
CA HIS A 648 -30.53 1.89 -20.94
C HIS A 648 -30.61 0.38 -21.19
N ARG A 649 -29.94 -0.07 -22.26
CA ARG A 649 -29.71 -1.47 -22.61
C ARG A 649 -28.23 -1.78 -22.48
N VAL A 650 -27.87 -2.81 -21.72
CA VAL A 650 -26.47 -3.22 -21.51
C VAL A 650 -26.06 -4.19 -22.61
N LEU A 651 -25.18 -3.75 -23.50
CA LEU A 651 -24.71 -4.49 -24.67
C LEU A 651 -23.47 -5.32 -24.29
N ALA A 652 -23.70 -6.35 -23.48
CA ALA A 652 -22.69 -7.30 -23.05
C ALA A 652 -23.00 -8.70 -23.58
N GLY A 653 -21.94 -9.43 -23.91
CA GLY A 653 -22.01 -10.80 -24.41
C GLY A 653 -22.40 -10.94 -25.88
N ASP A 654 -22.50 -12.18 -26.36
CA ASP A 654 -22.62 -12.52 -27.78
C ASP A 654 -24.01 -12.31 -28.41
N HIS A 655 -24.95 -11.68 -27.67
CA HIS A 655 -26.31 -11.40 -28.15
C HIS A 655 -26.69 -9.92 -27.96
N SER A 656 -27.32 -9.32 -28.98
CA SER A 656 -27.73 -7.90 -28.96
C SER A 656 -29.12 -7.65 -28.37
N VAL A 657 -29.86 -8.71 -28.00
CA VAL A 657 -31.19 -8.61 -27.38
C VAL A 657 -31.05 -8.70 -25.87
N VAL A 658 -31.14 -7.54 -25.20
CA VAL A 658 -30.91 -7.43 -23.76
C VAL A 658 -32.07 -6.71 -23.05
N PRO A 659 -32.39 -7.08 -21.78
CA PRO A 659 -33.35 -6.36 -20.97
C PRO A 659 -32.97 -4.88 -20.78
N GLN A 660 -33.97 -4.04 -20.56
CA GLN A 660 -33.73 -2.65 -20.15
C GLN A 660 -33.51 -2.58 -18.64
N SER A 661 -32.56 -1.75 -18.25
CA SER A 661 -32.24 -1.42 -16.86
C SER A 661 -32.33 0.09 -16.68
N SER A 662 -32.40 0.55 -15.43
CA SER A 662 -32.35 1.98 -15.12
C SER A 662 -31.29 2.28 -14.07
N ILE A 663 -30.54 3.35 -14.29
CA ILE A 663 -29.60 3.92 -13.32
C ILE A 663 -30.00 5.35 -13.02
N THR A 664 -29.46 5.85 -11.92
CA THR A 664 -29.56 7.23 -11.48
C THR A 664 -28.24 7.91 -11.79
N SER A 665 -28.26 9.08 -12.41
CA SER A 665 -27.05 9.82 -12.79
C SER A 665 -27.18 11.30 -12.45
N SER A 666 -26.10 11.91 -11.96
CA SER A 666 -25.99 13.35 -11.75
C SER A 666 -25.51 14.09 -13.01
N GLN A 667 -25.17 13.37 -14.08
CA GLN A 667 -24.69 13.96 -15.32
C GLN A 667 -25.84 14.57 -16.12
N LEU A 668 -25.72 15.86 -16.43
CA LEU A 668 -26.62 16.58 -17.33
C LEU A 668 -26.33 16.24 -18.80
N GLY A 669 -27.35 16.33 -19.64
CA GLY A 669 -27.19 16.25 -21.10
C GLY A 669 -26.92 14.84 -21.64
N ILE A 670 -27.39 13.81 -20.96
CA ILE A 670 -27.30 12.42 -21.46
C ILE A 670 -28.20 12.29 -22.71
N GLU A 671 -27.59 11.89 -23.81
CA GLU A 671 -28.20 11.82 -25.13
C GLU A 671 -28.94 10.49 -25.31
N VAL A 672 -30.24 10.58 -25.59
CA VAL A 672 -31.05 9.42 -25.99
C VAL A 672 -30.59 8.92 -27.36
N ASP A 673 -30.72 7.61 -27.59
CA ASP A 673 -30.30 6.92 -28.82
C ASP A 673 -28.79 7.04 -29.12
N SER A 674 -28.00 7.25 -28.08
CA SER A 674 -26.54 7.29 -28.16
C SER A 674 -25.90 6.16 -27.35
N LEU A 675 -24.69 5.80 -27.77
CA LEU A 675 -23.89 4.76 -27.14
C LEU A 675 -22.93 5.39 -26.12
N TYR A 676 -22.89 4.81 -24.94
CA TYR A 676 -22.01 5.21 -23.84
C TYR A 676 -21.19 4.02 -23.35
N ALA A 677 -20.01 4.28 -22.79
CA ALA A 677 -19.38 3.36 -21.86
C ALA A 677 -19.88 3.69 -20.45
N LEU A 678 -20.45 2.70 -19.78
CA LEU A 678 -20.84 2.76 -18.37
C LEU A 678 -19.70 2.17 -17.55
N GLY A 679 -19.04 3.00 -16.74
CA GLY A 679 -17.99 2.56 -15.83
C GLY A 679 -18.53 1.88 -14.57
N PRO A 680 -17.64 1.30 -13.74
CA PRO A 680 -18.01 0.53 -12.56
C PRO A 680 -18.72 1.37 -11.49
N PHE A 681 -18.51 2.68 -11.47
CA PHE A 681 -19.08 3.62 -10.49
C PHE A 681 -20.28 4.41 -11.05
N GLY A 682 -20.83 3.98 -12.20
CA GLY A 682 -22.02 4.58 -12.80
C GLY A 682 -21.76 5.81 -13.69
N ASP A 683 -20.49 6.14 -13.95
CA ASP A 683 -20.07 7.20 -14.86
C ASP A 683 -20.39 6.83 -16.32
N LEU A 684 -20.85 7.84 -17.09
CA LEU A 684 -21.28 7.67 -18.47
C LEU A 684 -20.38 8.46 -19.42
N LEU A 685 -19.56 7.75 -20.18
CA LEU A 685 -18.70 8.31 -21.22
C LEU A 685 -19.38 8.21 -22.59
N LEU A 686 -19.76 9.34 -23.18
CA LEU A 686 -20.35 9.39 -24.52
C LEU A 686 -19.33 8.92 -25.57
N LEU A 687 -19.69 7.92 -26.37
CA LEU A 687 -18.77 7.32 -27.35
C LEU A 687 -18.91 7.90 -28.75
N ARG A 688 -20.01 8.59 -29.08
CA ARG A 688 -20.16 9.21 -30.39
C ARG A 688 -19.20 10.42 -30.51
N PRO A 689 -18.63 10.69 -31.69
CA PRO A 689 -18.85 9.97 -32.95
C PRO A 689 -17.97 8.73 -33.16
N PHE A 690 -17.08 8.40 -32.21
CA PHE A 690 -16.06 7.35 -32.37
C PHE A 690 -16.66 5.94 -32.43
N LEU A 691 -17.70 5.69 -31.64
CA LEU A 691 -18.49 4.46 -31.68
C LEU A 691 -19.98 4.80 -31.53
N SER A 692 -20.80 4.24 -32.40
CA SER A 692 -22.26 4.45 -32.42
C SER A 692 -22.99 3.11 -32.43
N GLY A 693 -24.26 3.10 -32.04
CA GLY A 693 -25.09 1.90 -32.02
C GLY A 693 -26.39 2.11 -32.77
N GLY A 694 -26.89 1.07 -33.46
CA GLY A 694 -28.14 1.19 -34.21
C GLY A 694 -28.55 -0.08 -34.93
N ARG A 695 -29.73 -0.06 -35.56
CA ARG A 695 -30.16 -1.18 -36.42
C ARG A 695 -29.45 -1.11 -37.77
N CYS A 696 -28.85 -2.22 -38.18
CA CYS A 696 -28.20 -2.35 -39.47
C CYS A 696 -29.24 -2.35 -40.59
N GLY A 697 -29.04 -1.50 -41.61
CA GLY A 697 -29.93 -1.47 -42.78
C GLY A 697 -29.97 -2.80 -43.55
N SER A 698 -28.85 -3.52 -43.59
CA SER A 698 -28.69 -4.76 -44.37
C SER A 698 -29.34 -5.98 -43.73
N CYS A 699 -29.09 -6.22 -42.43
CA CYS A 699 -29.58 -7.42 -41.72
C CYS A 699 -30.64 -7.13 -40.65
N GLN A 700 -30.97 -5.86 -40.40
CA GLN A 700 -31.94 -5.41 -39.38
C GLN A 700 -31.57 -5.75 -37.91
N ALA A 701 -30.47 -6.46 -37.68
CA ALA A 701 -29.93 -6.69 -36.35
C ALA A 701 -29.33 -5.39 -35.77
N TRP A 702 -29.29 -5.32 -34.44
CA TRP A 702 -28.68 -4.19 -33.74
C TRP A 702 -27.16 -4.38 -33.68
N HIS A 703 -26.40 -3.40 -34.18
CA HIS A 703 -24.96 -3.46 -34.39
C HIS A 703 -24.29 -2.22 -33.80
N THR A 704 -23.01 -2.36 -33.47
CA THR A 704 -22.10 -1.26 -33.15
C THR A 704 -21.32 -0.86 -34.39
N PHE A 705 -21.11 0.44 -34.56
CA PHE A 705 -20.55 1.05 -35.76
C PHE A 705 -19.41 2.00 -35.42
N HIS A 706 -18.31 1.91 -36.16
CA HIS A 706 -17.25 2.90 -36.13
C HIS A 706 -17.24 3.72 -37.43
N PRO A 707 -16.71 4.96 -37.42
CA PRO A 707 -16.45 5.74 -38.62
C PRO A 707 -15.47 5.01 -39.54
N ASP A 708 -15.89 4.74 -40.77
CA ASP A 708 -15.05 4.14 -41.80
C ASP A 708 -14.51 5.25 -42.70
N ARG A 709 -15.31 5.84 -43.59
CA ARG A 709 -14.82 6.88 -44.52
C ARG A 709 -15.75 8.07 -44.62
N LEU A 710 -15.21 9.23 -44.98
CA LEU A 710 -15.97 10.42 -45.31
C LEU A 710 -16.09 10.58 -46.83
N THR A 711 -17.30 10.87 -47.30
CA THR A 711 -17.54 11.31 -48.67
C THR A 711 -17.85 12.82 -48.67
N THR A 712 -18.09 13.39 -49.85
CA THR A 712 -18.47 14.81 -49.97
C THR A 712 -19.74 15.12 -49.19
N ASP A 713 -20.73 14.22 -49.25
CA ASP A 713 -22.11 14.47 -48.80
C ASP A 713 -22.51 13.72 -47.52
N HIS A 714 -21.85 12.60 -47.21
CA HIS A 714 -22.18 11.77 -46.06
C HIS A 714 -20.97 11.03 -45.51
N GLY A 715 -21.06 10.57 -44.25
CA GLY A 715 -20.12 9.61 -43.70
C GLY A 715 -20.60 8.17 -43.90
N VAL A 716 -19.65 7.25 -43.98
CA VAL A 716 -19.89 5.81 -43.98
C VAL A 716 -19.42 5.25 -42.65
N LEU A 717 -20.32 4.53 -42.00
CA LEU A 717 -20.09 3.76 -40.80
C LEU A 717 -19.90 2.29 -41.18
N ARG A 718 -19.06 1.57 -40.42
CA ARG A 718 -18.86 0.12 -40.59
C ARG A 718 -19.15 -0.60 -39.28
N SER A 719 -19.91 -1.69 -39.37
CA SER A 719 -20.26 -2.52 -38.22
C SER A 719 -19.08 -3.36 -37.76
N LEU A 720 -18.90 -3.45 -36.44
CA LEU A 720 -17.86 -4.28 -35.84
C LEU A 720 -18.21 -5.77 -35.90
N GLU A 721 -19.49 -6.14 -35.87
CA GLU A 721 -19.98 -7.51 -35.84
C GLU A 721 -19.88 -8.22 -37.20
N GLU A 722 -20.38 -7.59 -38.27
CA GLU A 722 -20.51 -8.22 -39.60
C GLU A 722 -19.79 -7.43 -40.71
N GLY A 723 -19.20 -6.27 -40.40
CA GLY A 723 -18.57 -5.42 -41.43
C GLY A 723 -19.56 -4.73 -42.37
N HIS A 724 -20.88 -4.85 -42.16
CA HIS A 724 -21.89 -4.13 -42.92
C HIS A 724 -21.70 -2.61 -42.82
N THR A 725 -21.95 -1.91 -43.91
CA THR A 725 -21.85 -0.45 -43.96
C THR A 725 -23.21 0.22 -43.76
N ALA A 726 -23.19 1.40 -43.14
CA ALA A 726 -24.34 2.27 -42.99
C ALA A 726 -23.95 3.70 -43.39
N VAL A 727 -24.90 4.47 -43.92
CA VAL A 727 -24.70 5.86 -44.30
C VAL A 727 -25.23 6.76 -43.20
N ASP A 728 -24.41 7.72 -42.75
CA ASP A 728 -24.79 8.75 -41.78
C ASP A 728 -24.51 10.16 -42.36
N PRO A 729 -25.56 10.91 -42.73
CA PRO A 729 -25.43 12.29 -43.19
C PRO A 729 -24.82 13.25 -42.15
N GLY A 730 -24.98 12.96 -40.85
CA GLY A 730 -24.50 13.79 -39.75
C GLY A 730 -23.04 13.55 -39.37
N LEU A 731 -22.47 12.39 -39.74
CA LEU A 731 -21.16 11.95 -39.25
C LEU A 731 -20.04 12.95 -39.50
N LYS A 732 -19.99 13.58 -40.68
CA LYS A 732 -18.96 14.58 -41.02
C LYS A 732 -18.97 15.77 -40.05
N ARG A 733 -20.17 16.23 -39.66
CA ARG A 733 -20.33 17.33 -38.70
C ARG A 733 -19.88 16.89 -37.30
N SER A 734 -20.27 15.69 -36.88
CA SER A 734 -19.89 15.14 -35.59
C SER A 734 -18.37 14.92 -35.49
N LEU A 735 -17.73 14.41 -36.56
CA LEU A 735 -16.28 14.28 -36.64
C LEU A 735 -15.57 15.64 -36.64
N ALA A 736 -16.10 16.64 -37.34
CA ALA A 736 -15.56 18.01 -37.31
C ALA A 736 -15.59 18.61 -35.89
N TYR A 737 -16.68 18.36 -35.15
CA TYR A 737 -16.83 18.82 -33.76
C TYR A 737 -15.73 18.28 -32.83
N VAL A 738 -15.31 17.03 -33.04
CA VAL A 738 -14.22 16.40 -32.28
C VAL A 738 -12.84 16.55 -32.93
N GLY A 739 -12.72 17.40 -33.95
CA GLY A 739 -11.44 17.70 -34.62
C GLY A 739 -10.94 16.66 -35.63
N LEU A 740 -11.79 15.72 -36.05
CA LEU A 740 -11.45 14.61 -36.97
C LEU A 740 -11.84 14.83 -38.45
N ALA A 741 -12.55 15.91 -38.78
CA ALA A 741 -12.85 16.32 -40.15
C ALA A 741 -12.31 17.72 -40.44
#